data_AF-A0A5B8A0E9-F1
#
_entry.id   AF-A0A5B8A0E9-F1
#
_cell.length_a   1.000
_cell.length_b   1.000
_cell.length_c   1.000
_cell.angle_alpha   90.00
_cell.angle_beta   90.00
_cell.angle_gamma   90.00
#
_symmetry.space_group_name_H-M   'P 1'
#
loop_
_entity.id
_entity.type
_entity.pdbx_description
1 polymer ?
#
loop_
_entity_poly.entity_id
_entity_poly.type
_entity_poly.pdbx_seq_one_letter_code
_entity_poly.pdbx_strand_id
1 'polypeptide(L)'
;MVKLFTLPVFRVSLGAAIAIAGALAWGGQHPRVEASSHREAPLIADDPLADNTDLYAFRDPNNAEMINIIANYIPLELPQGGPNFNNFGENVRYEIHIKNGKSSDVNKDDITYRFTFTRTNEDPSTFFNIRLGKQNLKATYKLEQSLNGGASFTTLIPAGPVPPTNIGPRSISGAAGLGAADYNALITNAIQTVGTMKVFCGPVDDPFFTDLGSIFDIGGVRVAGSARDGLARKNTHTIAMQIPISTLQKAGKTGAAAANILDSDYIIGVWASASRPALRTLNADGTQTHTGDWVQVSRLGMPLLNEVINPVGSKDAWNAKTPYNENPVTEDYLSNPELGLYTAEGAGYYGTAVPGLAPLRIQRATLVTTTNPTGYDFANTKNGVSALLGSTATASTAFARVADGGFGEYLLRTGKPRSVDLLPIFHTGVPNLPPYQLSTGKAVGNPLSPGKPFINNFLPLIDGNPLAGGSVGGDMLRLNMAVPTTSRNSAAFSSEGLLAAAVLGLTVSPYKDSPNLEFIPNMDGFPNGRRLEDDVTRIELQAVGGIVLAVIGFPFEDNARLGSEIAFTTNVEKNDTLFKTAFPYEQSPWSGTKVQATVTSQRTASGLNLQPAPVRVAQNYPNPFTDQTTFHYEVGVKGPLTLTISDMTGRLIATVMKDKMHKPGAYDFTWRADKLGAGVYVATVSTGKTVLQSVKLVHQR
;
A
#
# COMPACT_ATOMS: atom_id res chain seq x y z
N MET A 1 -14.65 -47.16 -82.29
CA MET A 1 -15.41 -46.29 -81.34
C MET A 1 -14.47 -45.15 -80.96
N VAL A 2 -14.46 -43.99 -81.64
CA VAL A 2 -15.37 -42.81 -81.49
C VAL A 2 -15.24 -42.25 -80.05
N LYS A 3 -14.84 -41.00 -79.73
CA LYS A 3 -14.54 -39.71 -80.41
C LYS A 3 -13.85 -38.79 -79.35
N LEU A 4 -12.78 -38.04 -79.68
CA LEU A 4 -12.71 -36.58 -79.97
C LEU A 4 -12.88 -35.58 -78.78
N PHE A 5 -11.84 -34.73 -78.55
CA PHE A 5 -11.75 -33.29 -78.12
C PHE A 5 -12.48 -32.83 -76.80
N THR A 6 -12.10 -31.84 -75.98
CA THR A 6 -11.51 -30.47 -76.13
C THR A 6 -11.00 -29.92 -74.76
N LEU A 7 -10.07 -28.95 -74.81
CA LEU A 7 -9.47 -28.03 -73.78
C LEU A 7 -10.49 -27.04 -73.10
N PRO A 8 -10.10 -25.96 -72.32
CA PRO A 8 -9.42 -25.82 -70.99
C PRO A 8 -10.08 -24.72 -70.07
N VAL A 9 -9.35 -24.21 -69.03
CA VAL A 9 -9.41 -22.84 -68.40
C VAL A 9 -9.86 -22.69 -66.91
N PHE A 10 -8.92 -22.12 -66.12
CA PHE A 10 -8.95 -21.26 -64.91
C PHE A 10 -9.91 -21.42 -63.71
N ARG A 11 -9.26 -21.48 -62.53
CA ARG A 11 -9.51 -20.83 -61.22
C ARG A 11 -10.94 -20.38 -60.87
N VAL A 12 -11.45 -20.83 -59.72
CA VAL A 12 -11.73 -20.05 -58.49
C VAL A 12 -12.30 -20.97 -57.40
N SER A 13 -11.90 -20.73 -56.15
CA SER A 13 -12.51 -21.16 -54.87
C SER A 13 -12.67 -22.66 -54.58
N LEU A 14 -11.87 -23.18 -53.64
CA LEU A 14 -12.30 -23.55 -52.28
C LEU A 14 -11.16 -24.33 -51.60
N GLY A 15 -10.29 -23.62 -50.90
CA GLY A 15 -9.17 -24.18 -50.16
C GLY A 15 -9.02 -23.51 -48.80
N ALA A 16 -10.11 -23.41 -48.05
CA ALA A 16 -10.12 -22.96 -46.66
C ALA A 16 -10.56 -24.13 -45.78
N ALA A 17 -9.61 -24.99 -45.39
CA ALA A 17 -9.85 -25.97 -44.33
C ALA A 17 -8.59 -26.60 -43.70
N ILE A 18 -7.36 -26.41 -44.22
CA ILE A 18 -6.17 -27.05 -43.63
C ILE A 18 -5.00 -26.08 -43.61
N ALA A 19 -5.12 -25.03 -42.80
CA ALA A 19 -4.01 -24.16 -42.40
C ALA A 19 -4.23 -23.48 -41.03
N ILE A 20 -5.09 -24.05 -40.18
CA ILE A 20 -5.36 -23.54 -38.82
C ILE A 20 -5.18 -24.71 -37.84
N ALA A 21 -3.94 -25.13 -37.66
CA ALA A 21 -3.53 -26.05 -36.59
C ALA A 21 -2.04 -25.89 -36.19
N GLY A 22 -1.24 -25.21 -37.02
CA GLY A 22 0.18 -24.95 -36.73
C GLY A 22 0.49 -23.56 -36.13
N ALA A 23 -0.50 -22.67 -35.99
CA ALA A 23 -0.29 -21.29 -35.52
C ALA A 23 -0.83 -21.02 -34.09
N LEU A 24 -1.28 -22.06 -33.36
CA LEU A 24 -1.83 -21.94 -32.00
C LEU A 24 -0.90 -22.47 -30.89
N ALA A 25 0.37 -22.78 -31.20
CA ALA A 25 1.36 -23.23 -30.20
C ALA A 25 2.46 -22.19 -29.90
N TRP A 26 2.33 -20.95 -30.40
CA TRP A 26 3.29 -19.85 -30.15
C TRP A 26 2.63 -18.61 -29.52
N GLY A 27 1.68 -18.83 -28.61
CA GLY A 27 0.98 -17.77 -27.86
C GLY A 27 1.27 -17.73 -26.36
N GLY A 28 2.25 -18.50 -25.85
CA GLY A 28 2.58 -18.59 -24.41
C GLY A 28 3.48 -17.48 -23.86
N GLN A 29 3.44 -16.29 -24.44
CA GLN A 29 4.14 -15.10 -23.94
C GLN A 29 3.14 -14.05 -23.47
N HIS A 30 2.48 -14.35 -22.35
CA HIS A 30 1.94 -13.26 -21.54
C HIS A 30 3.14 -12.50 -20.95
N PRO A 31 3.26 -11.17 -21.14
CA PRO A 31 4.00 -10.37 -20.18
C PRO A 31 3.39 -10.67 -18.81
N ARG A 32 4.23 -10.85 -17.79
CA ARG A 32 3.75 -10.86 -16.42
C ARG A 32 3.12 -9.49 -16.20
N VAL A 33 1.79 -9.45 -16.15
CA VAL A 33 1.05 -8.26 -15.73
C VAL A 33 1.47 -8.03 -14.28
N GLU A 34 2.19 -6.95 -14.02
CA GLU A 34 2.36 -6.46 -12.65
C GLU A 34 1.00 -5.91 -12.22
N ALA A 35 0.17 -6.77 -11.62
CA ALA A 35 -1.03 -6.35 -10.91
C ALA A 35 -0.58 -5.80 -9.54
N SER A 36 -1.01 -4.59 -9.20
CA SER A 36 -0.61 -3.84 -8.00
C SER A 36 -1.81 -3.62 -7.06
N SER A 37 -1.57 -3.15 -5.83
CA SER A 37 -2.60 -2.48 -5.00
C SER A 37 -3.11 -1.22 -5.71
N HIS A 38 -2.28 -0.68 -6.58
CA HIS A 38 -2.57 0.37 -7.53
C HIS A 38 -3.08 -0.21 -8.86
N ARG A 39 -3.74 0.60 -9.69
CA ARG A 39 -4.53 0.14 -10.84
C ARG A 39 -5.70 -0.72 -10.37
N GLU A 40 -6.25 -0.31 -9.25
CA GLU A 40 -7.33 -0.94 -8.51
C GLU A 40 -8.53 -1.27 -9.39
N ALA A 41 -8.87 -0.40 -10.36
CA ALA A 41 -9.98 -0.53 -11.29
C ALA A 41 -9.53 -0.46 -12.77
N PRO A 42 -10.26 -1.11 -13.70
CA PRO A 42 -9.90 -1.10 -15.12
C PRO A 42 -9.67 0.28 -15.73
N LEU A 43 -10.52 1.29 -15.46
CA LEU A 43 -10.36 2.61 -16.06
C LEU A 43 -9.20 3.39 -15.46
N ILE A 44 -8.96 3.28 -14.15
CA ILE A 44 -7.87 4.00 -13.51
C ILE A 44 -6.50 3.39 -13.85
N ALA A 45 -6.46 2.09 -14.18
CA ALA A 45 -5.26 1.44 -14.72
C ALA A 45 -4.73 2.10 -16.01
N ASP A 46 -5.63 2.67 -16.81
CA ASP A 46 -5.33 3.41 -18.05
C ASP A 46 -5.08 4.91 -17.80
N ASP A 47 -5.26 5.41 -16.57
CA ASP A 47 -4.99 6.79 -16.14
C ASP A 47 -4.17 6.86 -14.83
N PRO A 48 -2.91 6.40 -14.85
CA PRO A 48 -2.07 6.29 -13.65
C PRO A 48 -1.83 7.62 -12.94
N LEU A 49 -2.02 8.77 -13.62
CA LEU A 49 -1.83 10.08 -12.98
C LEU A 49 -2.94 10.44 -11.99
N ALA A 50 -4.12 9.82 -12.11
CA ALA A 50 -5.24 9.99 -11.18
C ALA A 50 -5.37 8.81 -10.18
N ASP A 51 -4.54 7.80 -10.31
CA ASP A 51 -4.60 6.58 -9.50
C ASP A 51 -4.16 6.89 -8.07
N ASN A 52 -5.11 6.86 -7.14
CA ASN A 52 -4.88 7.01 -5.70
C ASN A 52 -4.47 5.66 -5.14
N THR A 53 -3.33 5.61 -4.49
CA THR A 53 -2.63 4.36 -4.26
C THR A 53 -2.75 3.92 -2.82
N ASP A 54 -2.56 4.88 -1.91
CA ASP A 54 -2.59 4.67 -0.49
C ASP A 54 -2.97 5.95 0.24
N LEU A 55 -3.80 5.80 1.25
CA LEU A 55 -4.07 6.84 2.23
C LEU A 55 -3.55 6.40 3.59
N TYR A 56 -2.92 7.33 4.31
CA TYR A 56 -2.47 7.17 5.69
C TYR A 56 -3.00 8.32 6.54
N ALA A 57 -3.40 8.01 7.77
CA ALA A 57 -3.86 9.00 8.74
C ALA A 57 -3.47 8.54 10.14
N PHE A 58 -2.53 9.22 10.78
CA PHE A 58 -2.02 8.81 12.10
C PHE A 58 -1.62 10.00 12.95
N ARG A 59 -1.74 9.84 14.27
CA ARG A 59 -1.23 10.84 15.22
C ARG A 59 0.29 10.91 15.14
N ASP A 60 0.84 12.11 15.16
CA ASP A 60 2.26 12.32 14.95
C ASP A 60 3.11 11.72 16.09
N PRO A 61 4.12 10.90 15.79
CA PRO A 61 4.93 10.22 16.81
C PRO A 61 5.85 11.17 17.58
N ASN A 62 6.12 12.37 17.06
CA ASN A 62 7.01 13.36 17.66
C ASN A 62 6.26 14.56 18.25
N ASN A 63 4.97 14.71 17.98
CA ASN A 63 4.14 15.80 18.49
C ASN A 63 2.69 15.35 18.71
N ALA A 64 2.31 15.15 19.98
CA ALA A 64 0.98 14.68 20.35
C ALA A 64 -0.18 15.61 19.94
N GLU A 65 0.09 16.84 19.48
CA GLU A 65 -0.90 17.82 19.03
C GLU A 65 -1.07 17.87 17.50
N MET A 66 -0.42 16.96 16.76
CA MET A 66 -0.45 16.93 15.29
C MET A 66 -0.93 15.58 14.77
N ILE A 67 -1.62 15.62 13.62
CA ILE A 67 -2.01 14.47 12.81
C ILE A 67 -1.27 14.54 11.48
N ASN A 68 -0.75 13.42 11.00
CA ASN A 68 -0.25 13.28 9.63
C ASN A 68 -1.31 12.63 8.76
N ILE A 69 -1.58 13.25 7.61
CA ILE A 69 -2.42 12.69 6.55
C ILE A 69 -1.57 12.65 5.28
N ILE A 70 -1.49 11.48 4.64
CA ILE A 70 -0.64 11.24 3.47
C ILE A 70 -1.48 10.53 2.43
N ALA A 71 -1.60 11.11 1.24
CA ALA A 71 -2.26 10.50 0.09
C ALA A 71 -1.25 10.30 -1.04
N ASN A 72 -1.03 9.06 -1.43
CA ASN A 72 -0.10 8.68 -2.48
C ASN A 72 -0.81 8.47 -3.80
N TYR A 73 -0.13 8.82 -4.87
CA TYR A 73 -0.62 8.82 -6.24
C TYR A 73 0.46 8.33 -7.19
N ILE A 74 0.03 7.78 -8.32
CA ILE A 74 0.91 7.33 -9.40
C ILE A 74 1.69 6.05 -9.02
N PRO A 75 1.24 4.89 -9.51
CA PRO A 75 1.91 3.62 -9.24
C PRO A 75 3.28 3.41 -9.80
N LEU A 76 3.98 2.52 -9.09
CA LEU A 76 5.00 1.64 -9.65
C LEU A 76 6.05 2.44 -10.43
N GLU A 77 6.41 3.62 -9.93
CA GLU A 77 7.25 4.51 -10.68
C GLU A 77 8.66 3.95 -10.71
N LEU A 78 9.09 3.53 -11.89
CA LEU A 78 10.45 3.07 -12.09
C LEU A 78 11.40 4.27 -11.97
N PRO A 79 12.36 4.29 -11.03
CA PRO A 79 13.21 5.45 -10.87
C PRO A 79 14.11 5.73 -12.09
N GLN A 80 14.37 4.71 -12.92
CA GLN A 80 15.08 4.78 -14.20
C GLN A 80 14.15 4.95 -15.42
N GLY A 81 12.86 5.26 -15.21
CA GLY A 81 11.82 5.35 -16.25
C GLY A 81 11.92 6.55 -17.20
N GLY A 82 13.09 7.16 -17.36
CA GLY A 82 13.29 8.29 -18.28
C GLY A 82 13.13 7.91 -19.76
N PRO A 83 13.20 8.88 -20.69
CA PRO A 83 13.64 10.27 -20.51
C PRO A 83 12.57 11.22 -19.94
N ASN A 84 11.30 10.81 -19.92
CA ASN A 84 10.20 11.55 -19.28
C ASN A 84 9.78 10.82 -18.02
N PHE A 85 9.94 11.48 -16.87
CA PHE A 85 9.60 10.92 -15.57
C PHE A 85 8.17 11.30 -15.17
N ASN A 86 7.59 10.53 -14.25
CA ASN A 86 6.27 10.81 -13.71
C ASN A 86 6.25 12.14 -12.94
N ASN A 87 5.09 12.77 -12.93
CA ASN A 87 4.79 14.00 -12.22
C ASN A 87 3.27 14.11 -12.05
N PHE A 88 2.80 14.87 -11.06
CA PHE A 88 1.38 15.17 -10.91
C PHE A 88 0.81 15.78 -12.20
N GLY A 89 -0.40 15.37 -12.57
CA GLY A 89 -1.06 15.86 -13.78
C GLY A 89 -1.69 17.24 -13.58
N GLU A 90 -1.58 18.10 -14.60
CA GLU A 90 -2.13 19.47 -14.58
C GLU A 90 -3.65 19.52 -14.81
N ASN A 91 -4.20 18.43 -15.34
CA ASN A 91 -5.63 18.19 -15.58
C ASN A 91 -6.23 17.25 -14.52
N VAL A 92 -5.58 17.12 -13.37
CA VAL A 92 -6.08 16.37 -12.21
C VAL A 92 -6.40 17.35 -11.10
N ARG A 93 -7.53 17.13 -10.44
CA ARG A 93 -7.82 17.73 -9.15
C ARG A 93 -7.65 16.65 -8.10
N TYR A 94 -6.65 16.81 -7.24
CA TYR A 94 -6.40 15.93 -6.10
C TYR A 94 -7.00 16.55 -4.84
N GLU A 95 -7.73 15.77 -4.06
CA GLU A 95 -8.40 16.25 -2.85
C GLU A 95 -8.20 15.30 -1.68
N ILE A 96 -7.94 15.87 -0.50
CA ILE A 96 -8.01 15.18 0.80
C ILE A 96 -9.23 15.73 1.52
N HIS A 97 -10.09 14.83 1.97
CA HIS A 97 -11.38 15.12 2.55
C HIS A 97 -11.44 14.62 3.98
N ILE A 98 -12.01 15.43 4.86
CA ILE A 98 -12.08 15.14 6.30
C ILE A 98 -13.51 15.36 6.80
N LYS A 99 -14.06 14.33 7.43
CA LYS A 99 -15.27 14.37 8.26
C LYS A 99 -14.87 14.44 9.72
N ASN A 100 -15.38 15.40 10.47
CA ASN A 100 -15.18 15.55 11.92
C ASN A 100 -16.50 15.76 12.68
N GLY A 101 -17.64 15.72 11.97
CA GLY A 101 -18.97 15.85 12.55
C GLY A 101 -19.32 17.28 12.96
N LYS A 102 -18.63 18.30 12.43
CA LYS A 102 -18.93 19.71 12.71
C LYS A 102 -20.15 20.20 11.93
N SER A 103 -20.29 19.78 10.67
CA SER A 103 -21.46 20.09 9.84
C SER A 103 -22.67 19.29 10.31
N SER A 104 -23.84 19.95 10.30
CA SER A 104 -25.13 19.28 10.47
C SER A 104 -25.49 18.40 9.26
N ASP A 105 -24.85 18.60 8.11
CA ASP A 105 -24.99 17.74 6.93
C ASP A 105 -24.05 16.54 7.08
N VAL A 106 -24.62 15.37 7.40
CA VAL A 106 -23.88 14.12 7.59
C VAL A 106 -23.31 13.56 6.28
N ASN A 107 -23.83 14.03 5.13
CA ASN A 107 -23.50 13.54 3.79
C ASN A 107 -22.45 14.41 3.06
N LYS A 108 -21.69 15.20 3.81
CA LYS A 108 -20.64 16.08 3.26
C LYS A 108 -19.40 16.11 4.14
N ASP A 109 -18.28 16.38 3.50
CA ASP A 109 -17.03 16.67 4.17
C ASP A 109 -17.11 17.97 4.96
N ASP A 110 -16.45 17.99 6.11
CA ASP A 110 -16.36 19.19 6.94
C ASP A 110 -15.17 20.06 6.52
N ILE A 111 -14.10 19.44 6.02
CA ILE A 111 -12.90 20.09 5.52
C ILE A 111 -12.46 19.39 4.23
N THR A 112 -12.14 20.16 3.19
CA THR A 112 -11.53 19.64 1.96
C THR A 112 -10.28 20.45 1.64
N TYR A 113 -9.16 19.76 1.41
CA TYR A 113 -7.94 20.34 0.87
C TYR A 113 -7.78 19.94 -0.59
N ARG A 114 -7.67 20.93 -1.47
CA ARG A 114 -7.55 20.74 -2.92
C ARG A 114 -6.16 21.12 -3.39
N PHE A 115 -5.56 20.24 -4.19
CA PHE A 115 -4.28 20.44 -4.83
C PHE A 115 -4.43 20.43 -6.35
N THR A 116 -3.94 21.50 -6.99
CA THR A 116 -3.87 21.60 -8.45
C THR A 116 -2.44 21.91 -8.85
N PHE A 117 -1.90 21.18 -9.83
CA PHE A 117 -0.51 21.28 -10.22
C PHE A 117 -0.35 22.00 -11.55
N THR A 118 0.77 22.70 -11.70
CA THR A 118 1.18 23.38 -12.93
C THR A 118 2.64 23.05 -13.22
N ARG A 119 3.00 22.96 -14.50
CA ARG A 119 4.37 22.67 -14.93
C ARG A 119 4.89 23.74 -15.88
N THR A 120 6.20 23.95 -15.85
CA THR A 120 6.88 24.89 -16.76
C THR A 120 8.24 24.34 -17.18
N ASN A 121 8.64 24.62 -18.42
CA ASN A 121 9.98 24.32 -18.93
C ASN A 121 10.89 25.54 -18.76
N GLU A 122 11.97 25.41 -17.99
CA GLU A 122 12.95 26.51 -17.82
C GLU A 122 14.04 26.55 -18.92
N ASP A 123 14.26 25.42 -19.61
CA ASP A 123 15.18 25.30 -20.76
C ASP A 123 14.62 24.35 -21.83
N PRO A 124 13.64 24.78 -22.64
CA PRO A 124 13.03 23.92 -23.66
C PRO A 124 14.00 23.55 -24.81
N SER A 125 15.24 24.05 -24.82
CA SER A 125 16.24 23.73 -25.85
C SER A 125 16.92 22.36 -25.66
N THR A 126 16.65 21.67 -24.55
CA THR A 126 17.27 20.37 -24.24
C THR A 126 16.23 19.31 -23.89
N PHE A 127 16.56 18.06 -24.21
CA PHE A 127 15.78 16.91 -23.78
C PHE A 127 16.06 16.49 -22.33
N PHE A 128 17.13 17.01 -21.69
CA PHE A 128 17.39 16.71 -20.29
C PHE A 128 16.40 17.44 -19.39
N ASN A 129 15.79 16.72 -18.44
CA ASN A 129 14.90 17.33 -17.46
C ASN A 129 15.60 18.32 -16.53
N ILE A 130 16.91 18.15 -16.31
CA ILE A 130 17.70 19.06 -15.48
C ILE A 130 19.04 19.31 -16.16
N ARG A 131 19.39 20.59 -16.33
CA ARG A 131 20.69 21.02 -16.84
C ARG A 131 21.00 22.46 -16.42
N LEU A 132 22.25 22.70 -15.99
CA LEU A 132 22.80 24.03 -15.70
C LEU A 132 21.92 24.86 -14.74
N GLY A 133 21.47 24.25 -13.64
CA GLY A 133 20.61 24.88 -12.64
C GLY A 133 19.14 25.05 -13.03
N LYS A 134 18.75 24.62 -14.24
CA LYS A 134 17.38 24.72 -14.75
C LYS A 134 16.68 23.36 -14.77
N GLN A 135 15.36 23.39 -14.62
CA GLN A 135 14.47 22.24 -14.61
C GLN A 135 13.38 22.37 -15.70
N ASN A 136 13.29 21.40 -16.58
CA ASN A 136 12.13 21.18 -17.44
C ASN A 136 11.08 20.36 -16.72
N LEU A 137 9.80 20.56 -17.07
CA LEU A 137 8.65 20.03 -16.36
C LEU A 137 8.70 20.36 -14.86
N LYS A 138 9.20 21.56 -14.51
CA LYS A 138 9.22 22.05 -13.14
C LYS A 138 7.81 22.20 -12.64
N ALA A 139 7.45 21.43 -11.62
CA ALA A 139 6.11 21.40 -11.06
C ALA A 139 5.99 22.34 -9.85
N THR A 140 4.83 22.99 -9.76
CA THR A 140 4.36 23.69 -8.57
C THR A 140 2.92 23.30 -8.29
N TYR A 141 2.46 23.49 -7.05
CA TYR A 141 1.08 23.22 -6.67
C TYR A 141 0.40 24.44 -6.05
N LYS A 142 -0.89 24.58 -6.28
CA LYS A 142 -1.77 25.45 -5.50
C LYS A 142 -2.53 24.58 -4.49
N LEU A 143 -2.50 24.97 -3.22
CA LEU A 143 -3.31 24.38 -2.14
C LEU A 143 -4.46 25.32 -1.79
N GLU A 144 -5.68 24.81 -1.83
CA GLU A 144 -6.90 25.49 -1.42
C GLU A 144 -7.62 24.70 -0.32
N GLN A 145 -8.33 25.39 0.57
CA GLN A 145 -9.10 24.78 1.66
C GLN A 145 -10.56 25.21 1.59
N SER A 146 -11.47 24.25 1.77
CA SER A 146 -12.88 24.47 2.05
C SER A 146 -13.21 24.02 3.47
N LEU A 147 -14.07 24.77 4.16
CA LEU A 147 -14.60 24.47 5.49
C LEU A 147 -16.13 24.37 5.50
N ASN A 148 -16.75 24.25 4.33
CA ASN A 148 -18.19 24.30 4.12
C ASN A 148 -18.66 23.30 3.05
N GLY A 149 -18.08 22.09 3.06
CA GLY A 149 -18.46 21.01 2.15
C GLY A 149 -18.20 21.33 0.67
N GLY A 150 -17.11 22.05 0.37
CA GLY A 150 -16.69 22.37 -0.99
C GLY A 150 -17.43 23.54 -1.64
N ALA A 151 -18.31 24.24 -0.93
CA ALA A 151 -19.08 25.37 -1.50
C ALA A 151 -18.20 26.59 -1.81
N SER A 152 -17.18 26.86 -1.00
CA SER A 152 -16.15 27.86 -1.29
C SER A 152 -14.76 27.40 -0.85
N PHE A 153 -13.73 27.97 -1.48
CA PHE A 153 -12.33 27.64 -1.25
C PHE A 153 -11.50 28.89 -0.96
N THR A 154 -10.58 28.77 -0.02
CA THR A 154 -9.55 29.77 0.31
C THR A 154 -8.18 29.25 -0.10
N THR A 155 -7.41 30.03 -0.86
CA THR A 155 -6.04 29.66 -1.22
C THR A 155 -5.14 29.78 0.01
N LEU A 156 -4.47 28.67 0.35
CA LEU A 156 -3.47 28.61 1.43
C LEU A 156 -2.05 28.73 0.89
N ILE A 157 -1.76 28.06 -0.23
CA ILE A 157 -0.46 28.14 -0.92
C ILE A 157 -0.75 28.40 -2.40
N PRO A 158 -0.32 29.54 -2.97
CA PRO A 158 -0.61 29.86 -4.37
C PRO A 158 0.29 29.10 -5.36
N ALA A 159 1.53 28.80 -4.97
CA ALA A 159 2.53 28.12 -5.80
C ALA A 159 3.64 27.47 -4.93
N GLY A 160 3.31 26.33 -4.31
CA GLY A 160 4.25 25.52 -3.55
C GLY A 160 5.16 24.71 -4.47
N PRO A 161 6.44 24.49 -4.12
CA PRO A 161 7.39 23.74 -4.93
C PRO A 161 7.11 22.23 -4.89
N VAL A 162 7.39 21.54 -6.00
CA VAL A 162 7.48 20.07 -6.07
C VAL A 162 8.92 19.70 -6.46
N PRO A 163 9.65 18.91 -5.67
CA PRO A 163 10.99 18.45 -6.06
C PRO A 163 10.96 17.71 -7.41
N PRO A 164 11.99 17.85 -8.26
CA PRO A 164 12.10 17.01 -9.45
C PRO A 164 12.27 15.54 -9.07
N THR A 165 11.92 14.61 -9.96
CA THR A 165 12.27 13.18 -9.81
C THR A 165 13.77 12.99 -9.53
N ASN A 166 14.13 11.98 -8.73
CA ASN A 166 15.52 11.66 -8.41
C ASN A 166 16.24 10.95 -9.58
N ILE A 167 16.51 11.70 -10.65
CA ILE A 167 17.11 11.17 -11.89
C ILE A 167 18.48 10.53 -11.61
N GLY A 168 19.34 11.22 -10.85
CA GLY A 168 20.68 10.74 -10.56
C GLY A 168 21.64 11.83 -10.08
N PRO A 169 22.82 11.46 -9.55
CA PRO A 169 23.79 12.39 -8.98
C PRO A 169 24.16 13.55 -9.90
N ARG A 170 24.32 13.31 -11.21
CA ARG A 170 24.68 14.37 -12.17
C ARG A 170 23.59 15.44 -12.32
N SER A 171 22.33 15.05 -12.26
CA SER A 171 21.18 15.96 -12.36
C SER A 171 20.89 16.63 -11.03
N ILE A 172 21.04 15.92 -9.91
CA ILE A 172 20.70 16.46 -8.58
C ILE A 172 21.84 17.29 -8.00
N SER A 173 23.02 16.69 -7.77
CA SER A 173 24.14 17.31 -7.07
C SER A 173 25.31 17.71 -7.98
N GLY A 174 25.30 17.29 -9.24
CA GLY A 174 26.37 17.55 -10.19
C GLY A 174 26.43 19.01 -10.65
N ALA A 175 27.62 19.44 -11.08
CA ALA A 175 27.87 20.80 -11.58
C ALA A 175 27.07 21.15 -12.85
N ALA A 176 26.67 20.14 -13.63
CA ALA A 176 25.79 20.31 -14.79
C ALA A 176 24.30 20.16 -14.43
N GLY A 177 23.96 19.87 -13.16
CA GLY A 177 22.61 19.65 -12.64
C GLY A 177 22.11 20.85 -11.83
N LEU A 178 21.35 20.58 -10.76
CA LEU A 178 20.86 21.61 -9.82
C LEU A 178 21.93 22.08 -8.82
N GLY A 179 23.01 21.31 -8.63
CA GLY A 179 24.01 21.60 -7.60
C GLY A 179 23.46 21.49 -6.16
N ALA A 180 22.38 20.74 -5.95
CA ALA A 180 21.84 20.49 -4.61
C ALA A 180 22.82 19.65 -3.78
N ALA A 181 22.87 19.86 -2.46
CA ALA A 181 23.76 19.09 -1.58
C ALA A 181 23.49 17.57 -1.68
N ASP A 182 22.22 17.20 -1.60
CA ASP A 182 21.69 15.88 -1.88
C ASP A 182 20.19 15.98 -2.21
N TYR A 183 19.53 14.84 -2.40
CA TYR A 183 18.09 14.84 -2.68
C TYR A 183 17.25 15.18 -1.44
N ASN A 184 17.71 14.85 -0.23
CA ASN A 184 16.99 15.19 0.99
C ASN A 184 16.86 16.70 1.16
N ALA A 185 17.90 17.46 0.81
CA ALA A 185 17.84 18.92 0.82
C ALA A 185 16.72 19.47 -0.08
N LEU A 186 16.45 18.84 -1.24
CA LEU A 186 15.34 19.22 -2.11
C LEU A 186 13.98 18.96 -1.47
N ILE A 187 13.82 17.82 -0.79
CA ILE A 187 12.59 17.52 -0.03
C ILE A 187 12.40 18.52 1.10
N THR A 188 13.43 18.74 1.93
CA THR A 188 13.36 19.68 3.06
C THR A 188 12.99 21.09 2.60
N ASN A 189 13.58 21.56 1.51
CA ASN A 189 13.27 22.88 0.94
C ASN A 189 11.86 22.96 0.33
N ALA A 190 11.27 21.82 -0.04
CA ALA A 190 9.93 21.79 -0.61
C ALA A 190 8.80 21.77 0.45
N ILE A 191 9.12 21.48 1.71
CA ILE A 191 8.14 21.52 2.81
C ILE A 191 7.66 22.97 3.01
N GLN A 192 6.37 23.20 2.81
CA GLN A 192 5.71 24.48 3.07
C GLN A 192 5.10 24.48 4.47
N THR A 193 5.10 25.64 5.13
CA THR A 193 4.43 25.84 6.42
C THR A 193 3.34 26.90 6.25
N VAL A 194 2.11 26.56 6.63
CA VAL A 194 0.94 27.45 6.60
C VAL A 194 0.37 27.53 8.01
N GLY A 195 0.62 28.65 8.69
CA GLY A 195 0.35 28.72 10.13
C GLY A 195 1.16 27.67 10.87
N THR A 196 0.48 26.72 11.51
CA THR A 196 1.08 25.57 12.21
C THR A 196 1.04 24.27 11.40
N MET A 197 0.39 24.27 10.23
CA MET A 197 0.32 23.13 9.33
C MET A 197 1.58 23.03 8.47
N LYS A 198 2.06 21.82 8.19
CA LYS A 198 3.10 21.56 7.17
C LYS A 198 2.53 20.79 6.00
N VAL A 199 3.04 21.06 4.81
CA VAL A 199 2.61 20.44 3.55
C VAL A 199 3.82 20.09 2.71
N PHE A 200 3.82 18.88 2.14
CA PHE A 200 4.82 18.43 1.18
C PHE A 200 4.12 17.72 0.02
N CYS A 201 4.53 18.05 -1.21
CA CYS A 201 4.10 17.34 -2.41
C CYS A 201 5.33 16.95 -3.22
N GLY A 202 5.46 15.69 -3.61
CA GLY A 202 6.56 15.26 -4.47
C GLY A 202 6.80 13.75 -4.50
N PRO A 203 7.81 13.31 -5.26
CA PRO A 203 8.15 11.89 -5.34
C PRO A 203 8.81 11.41 -4.05
N VAL A 204 8.46 10.19 -3.64
CA VAL A 204 8.97 9.43 -2.49
C VAL A 204 9.18 7.97 -2.89
N ASP A 205 9.88 7.22 -2.04
CA ASP A 205 9.79 5.76 -2.07
C ASP A 205 8.34 5.34 -1.79
N ASP A 206 7.86 4.28 -2.44
CA ASP A 206 6.52 3.75 -2.16
C ASP A 206 6.48 3.13 -0.76
N PRO A 207 5.73 3.71 0.21
CA PRO A 207 5.72 3.19 1.57
C PRO A 207 4.97 1.86 1.70
N PHE A 208 4.13 1.50 0.72
CA PHE A 208 3.38 0.26 0.75
C PHE A 208 4.27 -0.94 0.47
N PHE A 209 3.93 -2.09 1.05
CA PHE A 209 4.70 -3.32 0.91
C PHE A 209 3.77 -4.52 0.88
N THR A 210 3.92 -5.37 -0.13
CA THR A 210 3.24 -6.66 -0.21
C THR A 210 3.80 -7.48 -1.36
N ASP A 211 3.62 -8.80 -1.35
CA ASP A 211 3.93 -9.64 -2.52
C ASP A 211 2.80 -9.59 -3.54
N LEU A 212 2.70 -8.45 -4.22
CA LEU A 212 1.64 -8.17 -5.19
C LEU A 212 1.41 -9.32 -6.16
N GLY A 213 2.48 -9.78 -6.81
CA GLY A 213 2.38 -10.83 -7.82
C GLY A 213 1.96 -12.18 -7.27
N SER A 214 2.07 -12.41 -5.95
CA SER A 214 1.64 -13.65 -5.31
C SER A 214 0.25 -13.53 -4.69
N ILE A 215 -0.03 -12.42 -4.01
CA ILE A 215 -1.35 -12.15 -3.43
C ILE A 215 -2.41 -12.07 -4.52
N PHE A 216 -2.12 -11.44 -5.66
CA PHE A 216 -3.05 -11.39 -6.79
C PHE A 216 -3.03 -12.66 -7.67
N ASP A 217 -2.13 -13.61 -7.39
CA ASP A 217 -2.22 -15.00 -7.88
C ASP A 217 -3.07 -15.83 -6.91
N ILE A 218 -4.36 -15.47 -6.82
CA ILE A 218 -5.41 -16.13 -6.02
C ILE A 218 -5.01 -16.27 -4.53
N GLY A 219 -4.56 -15.18 -3.90
CA GLY A 219 -4.20 -15.16 -2.49
C GLY A 219 -2.96 -16.01 -2.16
N GLY A 220 -2.11 -16.29 -3.14
CA GLY A 220 -0.93 -17.13 -2.98
C GLY A 220 0.09 -16.51 -2.02
N VAL A 221 0.11 -16.94 -0.77
CA VAL A 221 1.19 -16.58 0.17
C VAL A 221 2.40 -17.48 -0.07
N ARG A 222 3.55 -16.91 -0.41
CA ARG A 222 4.80 -17.66 -0.59
C ARG A 222 5.43 -17.99 0.75
N VAL A 223 6.16 -19.10 0.79
CA VAL A 223 7.01 -19.44 1.93
C VAL A 223 8.09 -18.38 2.16
N ALA A 224 8.53 -18.26 3.42
CA ALA A 224 9.62 -17.36 3.82
C ALA A 224 10.84 -17.47 2.90
N GLY A 225 11.41 -16.32 2.51
CA GLY A 225 12.55 -16.23 1.60
C GLY A 225 12.22 -16.34 0.11
N SER A 226 10.99 -16.74 -0.25
CA SER A 226 10.50 -16.70 -1.64
C SER A 226 9.56 -15.53 -1.90
N ALA A 227 8.97 -14.96 -0.84
CA ALA A 227 8.16 -13.76 -0.91
C ALA A 227 8.97 -12.55 -1.36
N ARG A 228 8.35 -11.67 -2.14
CA ARG A 228 8.99 -10.51 -2.75
C ARG A 228 8.08 -9.31 -2.60
N ASP A 229 8.56 -8.26 -1.97
CA ASP A 229 7.87 -6.97 -2.03
C ASP A 229 7.82 -6.49 -3.49
N GLY A 230 6.60 -6.34 -4.01
CA GLY A 230 6.33 -5.91 -5.39
C GLY A 230 6.53 -4.42 -5.62
N LEU A 231 6.64 -3.64 -4.54
CA LEU A 231 6.82 -2.19 -4.53
C LEU A 231 8.25 -1.79 -4.19
N ALA A 232 9.04 -2.72 -3.65
CA ALA A 232 10.44 -2.48 -3.33
C ALA A 232 11.19 -1.77 -4.46
N ARG A 233 11.87 -0.68 -4.11
CA ARG A 233 12.65 0.18 -5.02
C ARG A 233 11.86 0.87 -6.11
N LYS A 234 10.54 0.96 -5.99
CA LYS A 234 9.69 1.80 -6.82
C LYS A 234 9.40 3.10 -6.07
N ASN A 235 9.09 4.14 -6.82
CA ASN A 235 8.66 5.41 -6.27
C ASN A 235 7.14 5.56 -6.44
N THR A 236 6.60 6.56 -5.74
CA THR A 236 5.25 7.10 -5.92
C THR A 236 5.31 8.62 -5.72
N HIS A 237 4.23 9.34 -6.01
CA HIS A 237 4.08 10.76 -5.68
C HIS A 237 3.16 10.93 -4.47
N THR A 238 3.62 11.65 -3.46
CA THR A 238 2.87 11.88 -2.22
C THR A 238 2.33 13.30 -2.13
N ILE A 239 1.16 13.43 -1.53
CA ILE A 239 0.64 14.65 -0.92
C ILE A 239 0.56 14.39 0.59
N ALA A 240 1.51 14.97 1.35
CA ALA A 240 1.61 14.81 2.80
C ALA A 240 1.25 16.12 3.52
N MET A 241 0.48 16.00 4.60
CA MET A 241 0.05 17.10 5.45
C MET A 241 0.24 16.76 6.93
N GLN A 242 0.83 17.67 7.70
CA GLN A 242 0.88 17.61 9.17
C GLN A 242 -0.02 18.72 9.73
N ILE A 243 -1.15 18.36 10.33
CA ILE A 243 -2.24 19.27 10.70
C ILE A 243 -2.44 19.25 12.23
N PRO A 244 -2.62 20.40 12.89
CA PRO A 244 -2.95 20.43 14.32
C PRO A 244 -4.28 19.75 14.62
N ILE A 245 -4.35 19.04 15.75
CA ILE A 245 -5.60 18.45 16.26
C ILE A 245 -6.66 19.54 16.42
N SER A 246 -6.29 20.73 16.93
CA SER A 246 -7.23 21.85 17.10
C SER A 246 -7.85 22.35 15.79
N THR A 247 -7.23 22.11 14.64
CA THR A 247 -7.82 22.45 13.34
C THR A 247 -8.85 21.41 12.90
N LEU A 248 -8.62 20.15 13.27
CA LEU A 248 -9.45 19.01 12.89
C LEU A 248 -10.60 18.76 13.87
N GLN A 249 -10.41 19.09 15.14
CA GLN A 249 -11.38 18.89 16.22
C GLN A 249 -12.53 19.91 16.05
N LYS A 250 -13.78 19.40 16.05
CA LYS A 250 -14.99 20.17 15.71
C LYS A 250 -15.22 21.47 16.50
N ALA A 251 -14.72 21.56 17.74
CA ALA A 251 -14.80 22.70 18.64
C ALA A 251 -13.45 23.42 18.86
N GLY A 252 -12.41 23.09 18.10
CA GLY A 252 -11.10 23.73 18.19
C GLY A 252 -10.23 23.29 19.38
N LYS A 253 -10.55 22.17 20.05
CA LYS A 253 -9.83 21.70 21.23
C LYS A 253 -8.49 21.02 20.86
N THR A 254 -7.51 21.13 21.75
CA THR A 254 -6.23 20.41 21.67
C THR A 254 -6.41 18.93 22.00
N GLY A 255 -5.46 18.08 21.59
CA GLY A 255 -5.41 16.66 21.96
C GLY A 255 -5.34 16.44 23.46
N ALA A 256 -4.61 17.29 24.20
CA ALA A 256 -4.55 17.24 25.66
C ALA A 256 -5.90 17.48 26.37
N ALA A 257 -6.89 18.05 25.69
CA ALA A 257 -8.22 18.29 26.25
C ALA A 257 -9.19 17.10 26.07
N ALA A 258 -8.76 16.01 25.44
CA ALA A 258 -9.56 14.79 25.32
C ALA A 258 -9.81 14.18 26.69
N ALA A 259 -11.04 13.72 26.95
CA ALA A 259 -11.40 13.13 28.23
C ALA A 259 -10.62 11.83 28.51
N ASN A 260 -10.42 11.01 27.47
CA ASN A 260 -9.60 9.80 27.46
C ASN A 260 -9.45 9.31 26.01
N ILE A 261 -8.80 8.15 25.83
CA ILE A 261 -8.53 7.55 24.51
C ILE A 261 -9.78 7.07 23.75
N LEU A 262 -10.97 7.13 24.37
CA LEU A 262 -12.26 6.79 23.77
C LEU A 262 -13.16 8.01 23.53
N ASP A 263 -12.64 9.22 23.66
CA ASP A 263 -13.42 10.45 23.48
C ASP A 263 -13.96 10.56 22.04
N SER A 264 -15.28 10.55 21.89
CA SER A 264 -15.95 10.61 20.59
C SER A 264 -15.88 12.00 19.93
N ASP A 265 -15.46 13.03 20.67
CA ASP A 265 -15.25 14.36 20.11
C ASP A 265 -13.95 14.49 19.31
N TYR A 266 -13.13 13.45 19.28
CA TYR A 266 -11.79 13.42 18.66
C TYR A 266 -11.69 12.45 17.47
N ILE A 267 -12.83 11.97 16.96
CA ILE A 267 -12.88 11.06 15.81
C ILE A 267 -12.97 11.86 14.51
N ILE A 268 -12.13 11.52 13.54
CA ILE A 268 -12.21 12.01 12.17
C ILE A 268 -12.27 10.85 11.18
N GLY A 269 -12.98 11.04 10.08
CA GLY A 269 -12.93 10.21 8.88
C GLY A 269 -12.10 10.93 7.82
N VAL A 270 -11.19 10.22 7.17
CA VAL A 270 -10.32 10.76 6.12
C VAL A 270 -10.43 9.90 4.87
N TRP A 271 -10.59 10.53 3.72
CA TRP A 271 -10.51 9.89 2.41
C TRP A 271 -9.87 10.84 1.40
N ALA A 272 -9.33 10.31 0.30
CA ALA A 272 -8.72 11.11 -0.75
C ALA A 272 -9.35 10.76 -2.11
N SER A 273 -9.35 11.71 -3.04
CA SER A 273 -9.89 11.50 -4.38
C SER A 273 -9.11 12.21 -5.47
N ALA A 274 -9.28 11.73 -6.69
CA ALA A 274 -8.81 12.38 -7.90
C ALA A 274 -9.97 12.59 -8.87
N SER A 275 -10.04 13.77 -9.46
CA SER A 275 -11.04 14.14 -10.46
C SER A 275 -10.42 14.64 -11.76
N ARG A 276 -11.14 14.44 -12.87
CA ARG A 276 -10.80 14.87 -14.24
C ARG A 276 -11.89 15.79 -14.79
N PRO A 277 -11.58 16.73 -15.68
CA PRO A 277 -12.59 17.38 -16.51
C PRO A 277 -13.29 16.34 -17.40
N ALA A 278 -14.61 16.44 -17.55
CA ALA A 278 -15.44 15.45 -18.24
C ALA A 278 -15.09 15.27 -19.73
N LEU A 279 -14.47 16.27 -20.37
CA LEU A 279 -14.10 16.24 -21.78
C LEU A 279 -12.59 16.43 -21.96
N ARG A 280 -11.97 15.53 -22.73
CA ARG A 280 -10.62 15.68 -23.29
C ARG A 280 -10.69 15.67 -24.82
N THR A 281 -10.23 16.76 -25.43
CA THR A 281 -10.10 16.88 -26.89
C THR A 281 -8.63 16.78 -27.26
N LEU A 282 -8.28 15.84 -28.13
CA LEU A 282 -6.96 15.76 -28.75
C LEU A 282 -6.96 16.67 -29.99
N ASN A 283 -6.09 17.68 -29.99
CA ASN A 283 -6.01 18.65 -31.07
C ASN A 283 -5.02 18.16 -32.15
N ALA A 284 -5.22 18.58 -33.41
CA ALA A 284 -4.37 18.16 -34.53
C ALA A 284 -2.93 18.71 -34.46
N ASP A 285 -2.67 19.70 -33.61
CA ASP A 285 -1.35 20.31 -33.38
C ASP A 285 -0.52 19.58 -32.31
N GLY A 286 -1.00 18.42 -31.83
CA GLY A 286 -0.33 17.63 -30.79
C GLY A 286 -0.58 18.13 -29.36
N THR A 287 -1.44 19.13 -29.18
CA THR A 287 -1.91 19.57 -27.85
C THR A 287 -3.20 18.87 -27.45
N GLN A 288 -3.63 19.10 -26.22
CA GLN A 288 -4.91 18.61 -25.72
C GLN A 288 -5.63 19.72 -24.94
N THR A 289 -6.95 19.75 -25.05
CA THR A 289 -7.82 20.67 -24.32
C THR A 289 -8.69 19.87 -23.36
N HIS A 290 -8.87 20.38 -22.14
CA HIS A 290 -9.74 19.77 -21.13
C HIS A 290 -10.83 20.75 -20.69
N THR A 291 -12.09 20.33 -20.74
CA THR A 291 -13.25 21.17 -20.42
C THR A 291 -14.35 20.36 -19.73
N GLY A 292 -15.43 21.03 -19.34
CA GLY A 292 -16.58 20.43 -18.66
C GLY A 292 -16.40 20.37 -17.15
N ASP A 293 -17.39 19.76 -16.49
CA ASP A 293 -17.40 19.60 -15.04
C ASP A 293 -16.30 18.63 -14.58
N TRP A 294 -15.90 18.77 -13.32
CA TRP A 294 -14.97 17.83 -12.70
C TRP A 294 -15.72 16.58 -12.27
N VAL A 295 -15.24 15.42 -12.72
CA VAL A 295 -15.79 14.11 -12.42
C VAL A 295 -14.76 13.32 -11.62
N GLN A 296 -15.17 12.76 -10.49
CA GLN A 296 -14.32 11.88 -9.71
C GLN A 296 -14.06 10.58 -10.48
N VAL A 297 -12.79 10.18 -10.55
CA VAL A 297 -12.34 8.99 -11.28
C VAL A 297 -11.56 7.99 -10.42
N SER A 298 -11.12 8.42 -9.24
CA SER A 298 -10.52 7.56 -8.21
C SER A 298 -10.81 8.12 -6.84
N ARG A 299 -10.89 7.24 -5.86
CA ARG A 299 -10.95 7.58 -4.44
C ARG A 299 -10.38 6.46 -3.59
N LEU A 300 -9.93 6.80 -2.40
CA LEU A 300 -9.43 5.84 -1.43
C LEU A 300 -9.64 6.37 -0.02
N GLY A 301 -10.33 5.61 0.81
CA GLY A 301 -10.42 5.76 2.25
C GLY A 301 -9.68 4.63 2.94
N MET A 302 -10.39 3.54 3.20
CA MET A 302 -9.85 2.30 3.73
C MET A 302 -8.99 1.59 2.69
N PRO A 303 -7.79 1.12 3.08
CA PRO A 303 -6.94 0.31 2.20
C PRO A 303 -7.70 -0.92 1.69
N LEU A 304 -7.35 -1.37 0.49
CA LEU A 304 -7.74 -2.65 -0.09
C LEU A 304 -9.26 -2.88 -0.29
N LEU A 305 -10.13 -1.94 0.12
CA LEU A 305 -11.58 -2.07 -0.08
C LEU A 305 -11.92 -2.16 -1.57
N ASN A 306 -11.27 -1.34 -2.40
CA ASN A 306 -11.47 -1.44 -3.84
C ASN A 306 -10.71 -2.61 -4.46
N GLU A 307 -9.59 -3.00 -3.87
CA GLU A 307 -8.62 -3.95 -4.40
C GLU A 307 -9.08 -5.40 -4.20
N VAL A 308 -9.52 -5.75 -2.98
CA VAL A 308 -9.81 -7.13 -2.57
C VAL A 308 -11.25 -7.39 -2.14
N ILE A 309 -12.02 -6.37 -1.79
CA ILE A 309 -13.43 -6.53 -1.40
C ILE A 309 -14.36 -6.31 -2.59
N ASN A 310 -14.16 -5.24 -3.37
CA ASN A 310 -14.96 -4.97 -4.55
C ASN A 310 -14.60 -5.91 -5.72
N PRO A 311 -15.59 -6.57 -6.37
CA PRO A 311 -15.32 -7.35 -7.57
C PRO A 311 -14.98 -6.43 -8.74
N VAL A 312 -14.12 -6.90 -9.65
CA VAL A 312 -13.57 -6.14 -10.79
C VAL A 312 -14.64 -5.34 -11.56
N GLY A 313 -15.81 -5.94 -11.83
CA GLY A 313 -16.90 -5.29 -12.58
C GLY A 313 -17.60 -4.14 -11.84
N SER A 314 -17.33 -3.92 -10.56
CA SER A 314 -17.94 -2.85 -9.75
C SER A 314 -16.95 -1.74 -9.37
N LYS A 315 -15.65 -1.92 -9.61
CA LYS A 315 -14.60 -1.03 -9.10
C LYS A 315 -14.65 0.37 -9.69
N ASP A 316 -14.84 0.51 -11.01
CA ASP A 316 -14.94 1.83 -11.65
C ASP A 316 -16.17 2.61 -11.16
N ALA A 317 -17.30 1.92 -11.00
CA ALA A 317 -18.52 2.53 -10.49
C ALA A 317 -18.38 2.96 -9.02
N TRP A 318 -17.59 2.22 -8.24
CA TRP A 318 -17.24 2.58 -6.87
C TRP A 318 -16.29 3.79 -6.82
N ASN A 319 -15.30 3.85 -7.71
CA ASN A 319 -14.37 4.98 -7.85
C ASN A 319 -15.07 6.30 -8.23
N ALA A 320 -16.17 6.22 -8.98
CA ALA A 320 -16.94 7.40 -9.40
C ALA A 320 -17.87 7.98 -8.32
N LYS A 321 -17.95 7.36 -7.14
CA LYS A 321 -18.88 7.72 -6.05
C LYS A 321 -18.14 8.24 -4.84
N THR A 322 -18.82 9.05 -4.01
CA THR A 322 -18.27 9.47 -2.72
C THR A 322 -18.66 8.46 -1.64
N PRO A 323 -17.97 8.46 -0.47
CA PRO A 323 -18.39 7.67 0.68
C PRO A 323 -19.84 7.92 1.15
N TYR A 324 -20.45 9.05 0.76
CA TYR A 324 -21.80 9.45 1.14
C TYR A 324 -22.91 8.90 0.22
N ASN A 325 -22.55 8.44 -0.98
CA ASN A 325 -23.51 7.97 -1.99
C ASN A 325 -23.11 6.63 -2.64
N GLU A 326 -22.40 5.83 -1.85
CA GLU A 326 -22.00 4.46 -2.19
C GLU A 326 -23.21 3.57 -2.50
N ASN A 327 -22.99 2.56 -3.34
CA ASN A 327 -24.03 1.58 -3.63
C ASN A 327 -24.15 0.60 -2.46
N PRO A 328 -25.37 0.32 -1.95
CA PRO A 328 -25.58 -0.72 -0.93
C PRO A 328 -24.95 -2.09 -1.26
N VAL A 329 -24.79 -2.41 -2.55
CA VAL A 329 -24.11 -3.64 -3.00
C VAL A 329 -22.64 -3.69 -2.57
N THR A 330 -21.94 -2.56 -2.52
CA THR A 330 -20.54 -2.50 -2.04
C THR A 330 -20.47 -2.85 -0.56
N GLU A 331 -21.41 -2.35 0.24
CA GLU A 331 -21.53 -2.69 1.66
C GLU A 331 -21.80 -4.19 1.89
N ASP A 332 -22.57 -4.80 0.97
CA ASP A 332 -22.84 -6.24 1.02
C ASP A 332 -21.58 -7.10 0.80
N TYR A 333 -20.59 -6.62 0.03
CA TYR A 333 -19.31 -7.30 -0.12
C TYR A 333 -18.52 -7.35 1.20
N LEU A 334 -18.66 -6.38 2.10
CA LEU A 334 -18.08 -6.49 3.44
C LEU A 334 -18.83 -7.48 4.34
N SER A 335 -20.13 -7.66 4.11
CA SER A 335 -20.95 -8.60 4.89
C SER A 335 -20.80 -10.06 4.47
N ASN A 336 -20.37 -10.29 3.22
CA ASN A 336 -20.08 -11.59 2.61
C ASN A 336 -18.86 -11.44 1.67
N PRO A 337 -17.63 -11.27 2.21
CA PRO A 337 -16.46 -10.98 1.40
C PRO A 337 -16.10 -12.15 0.48
N GLU A 338 -15.73 -11.87 -0.77
CA GLU A 338 -15.26 -12.88 -1.73
C GLU A 338 -14.09 -13.68 -1.15
N LEU A 339 -13.14 -13.01 -0.49
CA LEU A 339 -12.03 -13.64 0.22
C LEU A 339 -12.49 -14.62 1.33
N GLY A 340 -13.68 -14.40 1.89
CA GLY A 340 -14.35 -15.31 2.82
C GLY A 340 -14.63 -16.69 2.22
N LEU A 341 -14.72 -16.81 0.89
CA LEU A 341 -14.84 -18.10 0.22
C LEU A 341 -13.57 -18.94 0.32
N TYR A 342 -12.40 -18.31 0.45
CA TYR A 342 -11.09 -18.95 0.51
C TYR A 342 -10.58 -19.17 1.95
N THR A 343 -11.31 -18.65 2.93
CA THR A 343 -11.02 -18.84 4.37
C THR A 343 -12.12 -19.64 5.06
N ALA A 344 -13.03 -20.25 4.31
CA ALA A 344 -14.05 -21.16 4.82
C ALA A 344 -13.93 -22.55 4.18
N GLU A 345 -14.38 -23.57 4.90
CA GLU A 345 -14.39 -24.97 4.46
C GLU A 345 -15.82 -25.47 4.27
N GLY A 346 -15.97 -26.54 3.47
CA GLY A 346 -17.25 -27.18 3.17
C GLY A 346 -17.75 -26.92 1.74
N ALA A 347 -18.93 -27.48 1.44
CA ALA A 347 -19.52 -27.36 0.11
C ALA A 347 -19.78 -25.88 -0.26
N GLY A 348 -19.30 -25.46 -1.43
CA GLY A 348 -19.44 -24.08 -1.91
C GLY A 348 -18.32 -23.13 -1.49
N TYR A 349 -17.28 -23.62 -0.79
CA TYR A 349 -16.12 -22.83 -0.38
C TYR A 349 -14.81 -23.42 -0.94
N TYR A 350 -13.77 -22.60 -0.98
CA TYR A 350 -12.46 -22.87 -1.61
C TYR A 350 -11.31 -22.93 -0.61
N GLY A 351 -11.58 -23.06 0.70
CA GLY A 351 -10.54 -22.98 1.74
C GLY A 351 -9.38 -23.97 1.60
N THR A 352 -9.59 -25.10 0.91
CA THR A 352 -8.54 -26.10 0.64
C THR A 352 -7.81 -25.88 -0.68
N ALA A 353 -8.28 -24.95 -1.52
CA ALA A 353 -7.74 -24.71 -2.86
C ALA A 353 -6.51 -23.80 -2.86
N VAL A 354 -6.34 -22.97 -1.81
CA VAL A 354 -5.22 -22.03 -1.69
C VAL A 354 -4.42 -22.35 -0.43
N PRO A 355 -3.36 -23.19 -0.53
CA PRO A 355 -2.58 -23.61 0.63
C PRO A 355 -1.97 -22.45 1.44
N GLY A 356 -1.63 -21.34 0.79
CA GLY A 356 -1.10 -20.15 1.46
C GLY A 356 -2.07 -19.50 2.45
N LEU A 357 -3.38 -19.64 2.23
CA LEU A 357 -4.43 -19.14 3.13
C LEU A 357 -4.96 -20.23 4.08
N ALA A 358 -4.36 -21.43 4.08
CA ALA A 358 -4.78 -22.52 4.95
C ALA A 358 -4.81 -22.18 6.45
N PRO A 359 -3.91 -21.32 6.99
CA PRO A 359 -3.97 -20.92 8.39
C PRO A 359 -5.21 -20.08 8.76
N LEU A 360 -5.88 -19.46 7.78
CA LEU A 360 -6.96 -18.51 8.00
C LEU A 360 -8.33 -19.19 7.90
N ARG A 361 -9.13 -19.23 8.98
CA ARG A 361 -10.38 -20.02 9.00
C ARG A 361 -11.55 -19.38 9.74
N ILE A 362 -12.55 -18.90 8.98
CA ILE A 362 -13.78 -18.34 9.54
C ILE A 362 -14.50 -19.34 10.44
N GLN A 363 -15.00 -18.86 11.58
CA GLN A 363 -15.78 -19.66 12.52
C GLN A 363 -17.09 -20.16 11.88
N ARG A 364 -17.30 -21.47 11.91
CA ARG A 364 -18.46 -22.21 11.42
C ARG A 364 -19.41 -22.67 12.53
N ALA A 365 -18.93 -22.80 13.77
CA ALA A 365 -19.69 -23.32 14.90
C ALA A 365 -19.22 -22.71 16.24
N THR A 366 -19.18 -21.37 16.33
CA THR A 366 -18.77 -20.70 17.57
C THR A 366 -19.88 -20.74 18.66
N LEU A 367 -19.49 -20.73 19.94
CA LEU A 367 -20.41 -20.70 21.09
C LEU A 367 -21.51 -21.78 21.04
N VAL A 368 -21.11 -23.03 20.82
CA VAL A 368 -22.02 -24.17 20.98
C VAL A 368 -22.48 -24.26 22.43
N THR A 369 -23.80 -24.21 22.64
CA THR A 369 -24.44 -24.29 23.96
C THR A 369 -25.61 -25.27 23.92
N THR A 370 -26.21 -25.57 25.07
CA THR A 370 -27.44 -26.38 25.14
C THR A 370 -28.60 -25.73 24.38
N THR A 371 -28.65 -24.40 24.33
CA THR A 371 -29.68 -23.62 23.62
C THR A 371 -29.31 -23.26 22.19
N ASN A 372 -28.04 -23.44 21.80
CA ASN A 372 -27.54 -23.30 20.43
C ASN A 372 -26.59 -24.47 20.10
N PRO A 373 -27.13 -25.68 19.85
CA PRO A 373 -26.33 -26.90 19.72
C PRO A 373 -25.46 -26.96 18.46
N THR A 374 -25.71 -26.08 17.48
CA THR A 374 -24.93 -25.98 16.25
C THR A 374 -23.91 -24.83 16.27
N GLY A 375 -23.97 -23.96 17.27
CA GLY A 375 -23.18 -22.72 17.31
C GLY A 375 -23.61 -21.70 16.26
N TYR A 376 -22.95 -20.55 16.24
CA TYR A 376 -23.11 -19.55 15.17
C TYR A 376 -22.12 -19.81 14.04
N ASP A 377 -22.64 -19.74 12.81
CA ASP A 377 -21.87 -19.92 11.57
C ASP A 377 -21.68 -18.56 10.88
N PHE A 378 -20.43 -18.11 10.81
CA PHE A 378 -20.06 -16.81 10.25
C PHE A 378 -19.58 -16.87 8.79
N ALA A 379 -19.61 -18.04 8.14
CA ALA A 379 -19.25 -18.13 6.73
C ALA A 379 -20.28 -17.45 5.82
N ASN A 380 -19.86 -17.04 4.62
CA ASN A 380 -20.72 -16.30 3.69
C ASN A 380 -22.10 -16.96 3.52
N THR A 381 -23.15 -16.13 3.42
CA THR A 381 -24.58 -16.48 3.28
C THR A 381 -25.24 -17.13 4.50
N LYS A 382 -24.48 -17.37 5.58
CA LYS A 382 -25.02 -17.88 6.84
C LYS A 382 -25.62 -16.77 7.69
N ASN A 383 -26.39 -17.16 8.70
CA ASN A 383 -27.10 -16.18 9.52
C ASN A 383 -26.23 -15.54 10.61
N GLY A 384 -25.08 -16.14 10.96
CA GLY A 384 -24.28 -15.69 12.09
C GLY A 384 -25.16 -15.47 13.32
N VAL A 385 -25.13 -14.25 13.85
CA VAL A 385 -25.89 -13.82 15.03
C VAL A 385 -27.16 -13.02 14.70
N SER A 386 -27.64 -13.03 13.45
CA SER A 386 -28.77 -12.18 13.03
C SER A 386 -30.06 -12.41 13.83
N ALA A 387 -30.28 -13.64 14.31
CA ALA A 387 -31.43 -14.01 15.14
C ALA A 387 -31.46 -13.31 16.52
N LEU A 388 -30.39 -12.63 16.92
CA LEU A 388 -30.36 -11.83 18.16
C LEU A 388 -31.14 -10.51 18.03
N LEU A 389 -31.57 -10.11 16.83
CA LEU A 389 -32.28 -8.86 16.63
C LEU A 389 -33.57 -8.83 17.44
N GLY A 390 -33.66 -7.87 18.37
CA GLY A 390 -34.81 -7.71 19.24
C GLY A 390 -34.87 -8.67 20.45
N SER A 391 -33.82 -9.46 20.67
CA SER A 391 -33.64 -10.24 21.89
C SER A 391 -33.40 -9.31 23.08
N THR A 392 -33.91 -9.65 24.25
CA THR A 392 -33.59 -8.92 25.50
C THR A 392 -32.12 -9.02 25.86
N ALA A 393 -31.40 -10.03 25.35
CA ALA A 393 -29.97 -10.20 25.56
C ALA A 393 -29.11 -9.11 24.90
N THR A 394 -29.65 -8.38 23.91
CA THR A 394 -28.91 -7.29 23.24
C THR A 394 -29.12 -5.92 23.89
N ALA A 395 -29.92 -5.81 24.96
CA ALA A 395 -30.14 -4.54 25.64
C ALA A 395 -28.83 -3.87 26.07
N SER A 396 -28.72 -2.56 25.82
CA SER A 396 -27.52 -1.75 26.13
C SER A 396 -26.23 -2.18 25.40
N THR A 397 -26.37 -2.87 24.27
CA THR A 397 -25.26 -3.24 23.39
C THR A 397 -25.40 -2.57 22.03
N ALA A 398 -24.36 -2.60 21.21
CA ALA A 398 -24.45 -2.18 19.81
C ALA A 398 -25.46 -3.02 19.00
N PHE A 399 -25.80 -4.22 19.47
CA PHE A 399 -26.78 -5.11 18.86
C PHE A 399 -28.22 -4.83 19.30
N ALA A 400 -28.45 -3.87 20.21
CA ALA A 400 -29.80 -3.40 20.55
C ALA A 400 -30.48 -2.80 19.31
N ARG A 401 -31.81 -2.75 19.29
CA ARG A 401 -32.51 -2.04 18.22
C ARG A 401 -32.13 -0.57 18.21
N VAL A 402 -32.27 0.07 17.06
CA VAL A 402 -32.07 1.51 16.88
C VAL A 402 -32.99 2.31 17.80
N ALA A 403 -34.24 1.87 17.97
CA ALA A 403 -35.19 2.49 18.91
C ALA A 403 -34.71 2.43 20.38
N ASP A 404 -33.82 1.48 20.70
CA ASP A 404 -33.25 1.26 22.03
C ASP A 404 -31.81 1.83 22.14
N GLY A 405 -31.38 2.62 21.16
CA GLY A 405 -30.06 3.27 21.13
C GLY A 405 -28.91 2.41 20.59
N GLY A 406 -29.20 1.25 19.99
CA GLY A 406 -28.21 0.40 19.31
C GLY A 406 -28.21 0.54 17.78
N PHE A 407 -27.63 -0.45 17.10
CA PHE A 407 -27.49 -0.52 15.64
C PHE A 407 -27.91 -1.90 15.09
N GLY A 408 -28.75 -2.63 15.83
CA GLY A 408 -29.12 -4.02 15.55
C GLY A 408 -29.67 -4.22 14.15
N GLU A 409 -30.52 -3.34 13.65
CA GLU A 409 -31.07 -3.43 12.29
C GLU A 409 -30.00 -3.32 11.19
N TYR A 410 -28.92 -2.58 11.46
CA TYR A 410 -27.78 -2.45 10.55
C TYR A 410 -26.76 -3.58 10.71
N LEU A 411 -26.59 -4.15 11.91
CA LEU A 411 -25.56 -5.15 12.20
C LEU A 411 -26.06 -6.60 12.17
N LEU A 412 -27.32 -6.87 12.46
CA LEU A 412 -27.86 -8.22 12.64
C LEU A 412 -28.64 -8.68 11.40
N ARG A 413 -27.94 -8.79 10.28
CA ARG A 413 -28.54 -9.06 8.97
C ARG A 413 -28.57 -10.55 8.65
N THR A 414 -29.75 -11.07 8.31
CA THR A 414 -29.92 -12.45 7.84
C THR A 414 -29.10 -12.70 6.56
N GLY A 415 -28.39 -13.84 6.51
CA GLY A 415 -27.52 -14.21 5.39
C GLY A 415 -26.27 -13.33 5.20
N LYS A 416 -25.95 -12.46 6.16
CA LYS A 416 -24.88 -11.46 6.09
C LYS A 416 -24.07 -11.48 7.39
N PRO A 417 -23.40 -12.60 7.69
CA PRO A 417 -22.86 -12.85 9.01
C PRO A 417 -21.71 -11.90 9.38
N ARG A 418 -20.96 -11.38 8.40
CA ARG A 418 -19.81 -10.49 8.63
C ARG A 418 -20.20 -9.02 8.79
N SER A 419 -21.50 -8.73 8.81
CA SER A 419 -22.02 -7.39 9.12
C SER A 419 -21.76 -6.96 10.57
N VAL A 420 -21.39 -7.89 11.46
CA VAL A 420 -21.11 -7.58 12.87
C VAL A 420 -19.64 -7.34 13.18
N ASP A 421 -18.72 -7.60 12.26
CA ASP A 421 -17.28 -7.44 12.50
C ASP A 421 -16.60 -6.63 11.39
N LEU A 422 -16.76 -7.03 10.13
CA LEU A 422 -16.11 -6.36 8.99
C LEU A 422 -16.74 -4.99 8.67
N LEU A 423 -18.06 -4.85 8.77
CA LEU A 423 -18.70 -3.54 8.56
C LEU A 423 -18.28 -2.49 9.61
N PRO A 424 -18.35 -2.75 10.92
CA PRO A 424 -17.85 -1.79 11.91
C PRO A 424 -16.37 -1.46 11.73
N ILE A 425 -15.53 -2.49 11.57
CA ILE A 425 -14.08 -2.30 11.59
C ILE A 425 -13.58 -1.56 10.33
N PHE A 426 -14.28 -1.68 9.19
CA PHE A 426 -13.87 -1.11 7.91
C PHE A 426 -14.84 -0.11 7.26
N HIS A 427 -16.05 0.15 7.80
CA HIS A 427 -17.02 1.00 7.08
C HIS A 427 -17.71 2.06 7.93
N THR A 428 -18.08 1.77 9.18
CA THR A 428 -18.74 2.75 10.08
C THR A 428 -17.83 3.25 11.20
N GLY A 429 -16.75 2.52 11.47
CA GLY A 429 -15.97 2.63 12.70
C GLY A 429 -16.60 1.78 13.81
N VAL A 430 -15.84 1.56 14.87
CA VAL A 430 -16.23 0.68 15.97
C VAL A 430 -16.64 1.52 17.18
N PRO A 431 -17.87 1.37 17.70
CA PRO A 431 -18.28 2.03 18.94
C PRO A 431 -17.71 1.29 20.15
N ASN A 432 -17.40 2.03 21.22
CA ASN A 432 -17.08 1.41 22.51
C ASN A 432 -18.36 0.93 23.23
N LEU A 433 -18.98 -0.12 22.69
CA LEU A 433 -20.16 -0.81 23.24
C LEU A 433 -19.97 -2.32 23.09
N PRO A 434 -20.55 -3.16 23.95
CA PRO A 434 -20.59 -4.60 23.69
C PRO A 434 -21.23 -4.90 22.31
N PRO A 435 -20.75 -5.90 21.56
CA PRO A 435 -19.64 -6.79 21.90
C PRO A 435 -18.24 -6.23 21.62
N TYR A 436 -18.07 -5.02 21.10
CA TYR A 436 -16.78 -4.49 20.59
C TYR A 436 -15.71 -4.15 21.63
N GLN A 437 -15.94 -4.50 22.90
CA GLN A 437 -14.96 -4.46 23.97
C GLN A 437 -14.16 -5.77 23.99
N LEU A 438 -12.89 -5.74 24.44
CA LEU A 438 -12.09 -6.96 24.57
C LEU A 438 -12.77 -7.94 25.53
N SER A 439 -12.56 -9.24 25.30
CA SER A 439 -13.17 -10.30 26.11
C SER A 439 -12.74 -10.31 27.58
N THR A 440 -11.63 -9.64 27.95
CA THR A 440 -11.24 -9.41 29.35
C THR A 440 -12.38 -8.74 30.13
N GLY A 441 -12.86 -9.39 31.19
CA GLY A 441 -13.97 -8.91 32.03
C GLY A 441 -15.36 -9.38 31.61
N LYS A 442 -15.53 -9.93 30.40
CA LYS A 442 -16.81 -10.49 29.96
C LYS A 442 -17.19 -11.71 30.77
N ALA A 443 -18.48 -11.89 31.00
CA ALA A 443 -19.02 -13.14 31.53
C ALA A 443 -18.71 -14.30 30.56
N VAL A 444 -18.29 -15.44 31.10
CA VAL A 444 -17.87 -16.61 30.31
C VAL A 444 -19.00 -17.04 29.37
N GLY A 445 -18.68 -17.15 28.08
CA GLY A 445 -19.64 -17.54 27.05
C GLY A 445 -20.67 -16.46 26.67
N ASN A 446 -20.53 -15.23 27.15
CA ASN A 446 -21.43 -14.12 26.85
C ASN A 446 -20.70 -12.92 26.20
N PRO A 447 -20.61 -12.88 24.86
CA PRO A 447 -19.98 -11.77 24.13
C PRO A 447 -20.68 -10.42 24.33
N LEU A 448 -21.96 -10.42 24.70
CA LEU A 448 -22.78 -9.22 24.86
C LEU A 448 -22.62 -8.57 26.24
N SER A 449 -21.94 -9.23 27.17
CA SER A 449 -21.60 -8.64 28.46
C SER A 449 -20.50 -7.57 28.30
N PRO A 450 -20.47 -6.55 29.19
CA PRO A 450 -19.39 -5.57 29.21
C PRO A 450 -18.02 -6.22 29.36
N GLY A 451 -17.08 -5.79 28.53
CA GLY A 451 -15.69 -6.18 28.58
C GLY A 451 -14.79 -4.97 28.79
N LYS A 452 -13.48 -5.15 28.57
CA LYS A 452 -12.51 -4.06 28.67
C LYS A 452 -12.72 -3.06 27.53
N PRO A 453 -12.94 -1.76 27.83
CA PRO A 453 -12.99 -0.73 26.80
C PRO A 453 -11.69 -0.71 25.99
N PHE A 454 -11.81 -0.65 24.66
CA PHE A 454 -10.69 -0.89 23.74
C PHE A 454 -10.63 0.14 22.62
N ILE A 455 -11.52 0.07 21.64
CA ILE A 455 -11.52 0.98 20.50
C ILE A 455 -12.74 1.90 20.55
N ASN A 456 -12.56 3.14 20.14
CA ASN A 456 -13.66 3.99 19.71
C ASN A 456 -13.20 4.88 18.55
N ASN A 457 -13.54 4.51 17.32
CA ASN A 457 -13.37 5.35 16.13
C ASN A 457 -14.69 5.47 15.36
N PHE A 458 -15.81 5.30 16.07
CA PHE A 458 -17.15 5.33 15.52
C PHE A 458 -17.54 6.70 14.94
N LEU A 459 -17.74 6.73 13.62
CA LEU A 459 -18.19 7.91 12.89
C LEU A 459 -19.19 7.46 11.81
N PRO A 460 -20.44 7.14 12.20
CA PRO A 460 -21.48 6.76 11.25
C PRO A 460 -22.01 7.98 10.49
N LEU A 461 -22.43 7.76 9.24
CA LEU A 461 -23.01 8.77 8.34
C LEU A 461 -24.54 8.70 8.38
N ILE A 462 -25.13 8.84 9.57
CA ILE A 462 -26.58 8.72 9.79
C ILE A 462 -27.24 10.05 10.12
N ASP A 463 -28.37 10.34 9.48
CA ASP A 463 -29.25 11.50 9.72
C ASP A 463 -30.34 11.18 10.76
N GLY A 464 -29.97 10.43 11.81
CA GLY A 464 -30.88 10.06 12.90
C GLY A 464 -31.85 8.92 12.59
N ASN A 465 -31.84 8.36 11.38
CA ASN A 465 -32.55 7.12 11.06
C ASN A 465 -31.69 6.16 10.19
N PRO A 466 -31.01 5.17 10.80
CA PRO A 466 -30.18 4.19 10.08
C PRO A 466 -30.96 3.25 9.13
N LEU A 467 -32.30 3.31 9.13
CA LEU A 467 -33.15 2.57 8.18
C LEU A 467 -33.54 3.40 6.94
N ALA A 468 -33.23 4.70 6.91
CA ALA A 468 -33.65 5.61 5.86
C ALA A 468 -32.68 5.58 4.66
N GLY A 469 -32.53 4.45 3.99
CA GLY A 469 -32.01 4.33 2.60
C GLY A 469 -30.65 4.98 2.23
N GLY A 470 -29.91 5.54 3.18
CA GLY A 470 -28.59 6.15 3.03
C GLY A 470 -27.48 5.27 3.60
N SER A 471 -26.24 5.56 3.22
CA SER A 471 -25.07 4.81 3.71
C SER A 471 -24.84 5.14 5.18
N VAL A 472 -24.97 4.16 6.08
CA VAL A 472 -24.72 4.33 7.53
C VAL A 472 -23.23 4.50 7.81
N GLY A 473 -22.37 4.06 6.89
CA GLY A 473 -20.93 4.26 6.91
C GLY A 473 -20.44 4.80 5.57
N GLY A 474 -19.14 4.65 5.32
CA GLY A 474 -18.53 5.05 4.07
C GLY A 474 -17.05 4.73 4.11
N ASP A 475 -16.47 4.50 2.94
CA ASP A 475 -15.05 4.27 2.78
C ASP A 475 -14.21 5.47 3.24
N MET A 476 -13.71 5.41 4.48
CA MET A 476 -12.88 6.43 5.12
C MET A 476 -11.99 5.78 6.18
N LEU A 477 -10.72 6.17 6.25
CA LEU A 477 -9.89 5.90 7.41
C LEU A 477 -10.43 6.66 8.62
N ARG A 478 -10.78 5.93 9.68
CA ARG A 478 -11.32 6.51 10.91
C ARG A 478 -10.27 6.54 12.00
N LEU A 479 -9.85 7.74 12.36
CA LEU A 479 -8.83 7.99 13.36
C LEU A 479 -9.44 8.65 14.60
N ASN A 480 -9.22 8.05 15.75
CA ASN A 480 -9.39 8.71 17.04
C ASN A 480 -8.09 9.42 17.42
N MET A 481 -8.12 10.75 17.31
CA MET A 481 -6.97 11.63 17.60
C MET A 481 -6.60 11.67 19.09
N ALA A 482 -7.46 11.20 19.99
CA ALA A 482 -7.17 11.14 21.43
C ALA A 482 -6.21 10.00 21.80
N VAL A 483 -6.11 8.97 20.96
CA VAL A 483 -5.24 7.80 21.23
C VAL A 483 -3.76 8.21 21.13
N PRO A 484 -2.93 8.00 22.17
CA PRO A 484 -1.50 8.28 22.13
C PRO A 484 -0.76 7.39 21.14
N THR A 485 0.38 7.85 20.64
CA THR A 485 1.20 7.06 19.74
C THR A 485 2.00 5.99 20.48
N THR A 486 2.19 4.85 19.82
CA THR A 486 3.14 3.84 20.27
C THR A 486 4.50 4.17 19.71
N SER A 487 5.50 4.33 20.59
CA SER A 487 6.87 4.61 20.16
C SER A 487 7.37 3.54 19.20
N ARG A 488 7.87 3.95 18.03
CA ARG A 488 8.41 3.05 17.00
C ARG A 488 9.66 2.28 17.45
N ASN A 489 10.32 2.76 18.50
CA ASN A 489 11.50 2.11 19.10
C ASN A 489 11.12 1.18 20.27
N SER A 490 9.84 1.08 20.62
CA SER A 490 9.37 0.19 21.68
C SER A 490 9.47 -1.27 21.25
N ALA A 491 9.89 -2.16 22.15
CA ALA A 491 9.82 -3.60 21.92
C ALA A 491 8.38 -4.12 21.76
N ALA A 492 7.38 -3.34 22.21
CA ALA A 492 5.97 -3.67 22.05
C ALA A 492 5.37 -3.14 20.73
N PHE A 493 6.12 -2.37 19.94
CA PHE A 493 5.64 -1.89 18.64
C PHE A 493 5.48 -3.07 17.67
N SER A 494 4.37 -3.08 16.92
CA SER A 494 4.08 -4.09 15.90
C SER A 494 3.41 -3.44 14.70
N SER A 495 3.66 -3.96 13.49
CA SER A 495 2.96 -3.60 12.25
C SER A 495 1.52 -4.11 12.19
N GLU A 496 1.08 -4.95 13.14
CA GLU A 496 -0.28 -5.50 13.18
C GLU A 496 -1.31 -4.58 13.85
N GLY A 497 -0.93 -3.33 14.17
CA GLY A 497 -1.85 -2.31 14.68
C GLY A 497 -2.74 -2.79 15.84
N LEU A 498 -4.05 -2.62 15.67
CA LEU A 498 -5.03 -3.00 16.69
C LEU A 498 -5.07 -4.50 16.99
N LEU A 499 -4.67 -5.37 16.06
CA LEU A 499 -4.58 -6.80 16.34
C LEU A 499 -3.50 -7.08 17.40
N ALA A 500 -2.32 -6.47 17.27
CA ALA A 500 -1.28 -6.58 18.29
C ALA A 500 -1.75 -6.01 19.64
N ALA A 501 -2.47 -4.88 19.63
CA ALA A 501 -3.05 -4.31 20.84
C ALA A 501 -4.07 -5.27 21.50
N ALA A 502 -4.92 -5.92 20.71
CA ALA A 502 -5.87 -6.91 21.23
C ALA A 502 -5.15 -8.13 21.81
N VAL A 503 -4.13 -8.66 21.14
CA VAL A 503 -3.32 -9.78 21.66
C VAL A 503 -2.67 -9.40 23.00
N LEU A 504 -2.05 -8.24 23.10
CA LEU A 504 -1.48 -7.75 24.36
C LEU A 504 -2.56 -7.62 25.45
N GLY A 505 -3.70 -7.00 25.12
CA GLY A 505 -4.83 -6.80 26.02
C GLY A 505 -5.49 -8.07 26.54
N LEU A 506 -5.35 -9.19 25.82
CA LEU A 506 -5.94 -10.47 26.15
C LEU A 506 -4.94 -11.46 26.77
N THR A 507 -3.63 -11.29 26.54
CA THR A 507 -2.64 -12.33 26.85
C THR A 507 -1.47 -11.88 27.73
N VAL A 508 -1.25 -10.57 27.91
CA VAL A 508 -0.06 -10.04 28.61
C VAL A 508 -0.46 -9.23 29.84
N SER A 509 0.22 -9.46 30.96
CA SER A 509 0.10 -8.63 32.17
C SER A 509 0.86 -7.30 32.03
N PRO A 510 0.35 -6.18 32.58
CA PRO A 510 -0.87 -6.07 33.38
C PRO A 510 -2.16 -6.01 32.55
N TYR A 511 -2.07 -5.92 31.20
CA TYR A 511 -3.21 -5.56 30.37
C TYR A 511 -4.41 -6.52 30.46
N LYS A 512 -4.13 -7.82 30.53
CA LYS A 512 -5.15 -8.87 30.67
C LYS A 512 -5.77 -8.97 32.06
N ASP A 513 -5.15 -8.37 33.08
CA ASP A 513 -5.51 -8.62 34.49
C ASP A 513 -6.61 -7.68 35.00
N SER A 514 -6.98 -6.66 34.22
CA SER A 514 -7.96 -5.65 34.60
C SER A 514 -8.97 -5.39 33.49
N PRO A 515 -10.28 -5.29 33.79
CA PRO A 515 -11.29 -4.88 32.82
C PRO A 515 -11.35 -3.35 32.62
N ASN A 516 -10.54 -2.59 33.35
CA ASN A 516 -10.56 -1.12 33.25
C ASN A 516 -9.94 -0.64 31.93
N LEU A 517 -10.38 0.54 31.48
CA LEU A 517 -9.77 1.24 30.36
C LEU A 517 -8.30 1.54 30.66
N GLU A 518 -7.43 1.26 29.69
CA GLU A 518 -6.03 1.67 29.71
C GLU A 518 -5.51 1.80 28.28
N PHE A 519 -4.38 2.49 28.14
CA PHE A 519 -3.66 2.50 26.87
C PHE A 519 -2.83 1.23 26.70
N ILE A 520 -3.10 0.49 25.64
CA ILE A 520 -2.37 -0.70 25.21
C ILE A 520 -1.52 -0.32 23.99
N PRO A 521 -0.23 -0.73 23.91
CA PRO A 521 0.58 -0.48 22.73
C PRO A 521 -0.11 -0.95 21.43
N ASN A 522 0.06 -0.16 20.39
CA ASN A 522 -0.49 -0.27 19.03
C ASN A 522 -1.97 0.06 18.85
N MET A 523 -2.64 0.64 19.87
CA MET A 523 -3.99 1.20 19.69
C MET A 523 -4.04 2.38 18.69
N ASP A 524 -2.89 2.97 18.35
CA ASP A 524 -2.70 4.00 17.32
C ASP A 524 -2.50 3.44 15.91
N GLY A 525 -2.58 2.12 15.73
CA GLY A 525 -2.42 1.46 14.44
C GLY A 525 -3.74 1.08 13.77
N PHE A 526 -3.62 0.65 12.53
CA PHE A 526 -4.75 0.26 11.69
C PHE A 526 -5.66 -0.78 12.39
N PRO A 527 -7.00 -0.66 12.27
CA PRO A 527 -7.76 0.38 11.57
C PRO A 527 -8.19 1.61 12.40
N ASN A 528 -7.51 1.95 13.49
CA ASN A 528 -7.65 3.27 14.12
C ASN A 528 -6.72 4.29 13.44
N GLY A 529 -7.15 4.78 12.29
CA GLY A 529 -6.27 5.40 11.31
C GLY A 529 -5.39 4.36 10.62
N ARG A 530 -4.25 4.78 10.08
CA ARG A 530 -3.25 3.92 9.44
C ARG A 530 -1.88 4.58 9.52
N ARG A 531 -0.90 3.86 10.07
CA ARG A 531 0.51 4.23 10.13
C ARG A 531 1.22 3.72 8.87
N LEU A 532 2.35 4.33 8.48
CA LEU A 532 3.17 3.84 7.35
C LEU A 532 3.68 2.40 7.59
N GLU A 533 3.87 2.03 8.85
CA GLU A 533 4.38 0.72 9.25
C GLU A 533 3.30 -0.39 9.31
N ASP A 534 2.02 -0.07 9.16
CA ASP A 534 0.95 -1.06 9.32
C ASP A 534 0.91 -2.05 8.14
N ASP A 535 1.01 -3.35 8.43
CA ASP A 535 0.85 -4.42 7.44
C ASP A 535 -0.64 -4.68 7.21
N VAL A 536 -1.27 -3.78 6.45
CA VAL A 536 -2.71 -3.84 6.17
C VAL A 536 -3.09 -5.10 5.38
N THR A 537 -2.20 -5.63 4.54
CA THR A 537 -2.45 -6.89 3.81
C THR A 537 -2.66 -8.03 4.82
N ARG A 538 -1.74 -8.18 5.78
CA ARG A 538 -1.85 -9.21 6.82
C ARG A 538 -3.06 -8.99 7.73
N ILE A 539 -3.23 -7.76 8.25
CA ILE A 539 -4.31 -7.43 9.18
C ILE A 539 -5.67 -7.74 8.57
N GLU A 540 -5.90 -7.37 7.31
CA GLU A 540 -7.18 -7.59 6.64
C GLU A 540 -7.42 -9.06 6.30
N LEU A 541 -6.39 -9.79 5.86
CA LEU A 541 -6.47 -11.24 5.67
C LEU A 541 -6.92 -11.94 6.97
N GLN A 542 -6.33 -11.58 8.11
CA GLN A 542 -6.72 -12.11 9.43
C GLN A 542 -8.11 -11.62 9.88
N ALA A 543 -8.49 -10.38 9.56
CA ALA A 543 -9.82 -9.87 9.81
C ALA A 543 -10.85 -10.72 9.06
N VAL A 544 -10.64 -10.97 7.77
CA VAL A 544 -11.51 -11.86 6.96
C VAL A 544 -11.45 -13.30 7.46
N GLY A 545 -10.32 -13.80 7.95
CA GLY A 545 -10.22 -15.13 8.59
C GLY A 545 -10.95 -15.24 9.94
N GLY A 546 -11.43 -14.13 10.49
CA GLY A 546 -12.37 -14.11 11.63
C GLY A 546 -11.72 -13.69 12.94
N ILE A 547 -10.51 -13.13 12.94
CA ILE A 547 -9.84 -12.73 14.19
C ILE A 547 -10.62 -11.67 14.97
N VAL A 548 -11.33 -10.75 14.28
CA VAL A 548 -12.14 -9.71 14.92
C VAL A 548 -13.28 -10.32 15.75
N LEU A 549 -13.94 -11.36 15.23
CA LEU A 549 -14.98 -12.12 15.94
C LEU A 549 -14.42 -12.72 17.25
N ALA A 550 -13.23 -13.32 17.20
CA ALA A 550 -12.58 -13.89 18.38
C ALA A 550 -12.27 -12.82 19.44
N VAL A 551 -11.75 -11.66 19.02
CA VAL A 551 -11.42 -10.54 19.91
C VAL A 551 -12.65 -10.03 20.67
N ILE A 552 -13.82 -9.95 20.00
CA ILE A 552 -15.07 -9.45 20.60
C ILE A 552 -15.87 -10.54 21.35
N GLY A 553 -15.35 -11.76 21.44
CA GLY A 553 -15.89 -12.83 22.29
C GLY A 553 -16.59 -13.97 21.56
N PHE A 554 -16.53 -14.05 20.22
CA PHE A 554 -16.97 -15.20 19.43
C PHE A 554 -15.74 -16.07 19.08
N PRO A 555 -15.34 -17.02 19.95
CA PRO A 555 -14.11 -17.77 19.76
C PRO A 555 -14.16 -18.70 18.54
N PHE A 556 -12.98 -19.06 18.04
CA PHE A 556 -12.85 -20.21 17.14
C PHE A 556 -13.26 -21.51 17.85
N GLU A 557 -13.62 -22.53 17.09
CA GLU A 557 -14.06 -23.84 17.61
C GLU A 557 -12.99 -24.53 18.44
N ASP A 558 -11.72 -24.25 18.14
CA ASP A 558 -10.57 -24.77 18.87
C ASP A 558 -9.43 -23.73 18.94
N ASN A 559 -8.53 -23.95 19.91
CA ASN A 559 -7.39 -23.06 20.15
C ASN A 559 -6.28 -23.18 19.07
N ALA A 560 -6.24 -24.28 18.31
CA ALA A 560 -5.23 -24.46 17.28
C ALA A 560 -5.50 -23.52 16.09
N ARG A 561 -6.78 -23.36 15.71
CA ARG A 561 -7.22 -22.38 14.71
C ARG A 561 -6.86 -20.95 15.10
N LEU A 562 -7.17 -20.55 16.32
CA LEU A 562 -6.78 -19.24 16.83
C LEU A 562 -5.25 -19.04 16.80
N GLY A 563 -4.49 -20.06 17.20
CA GLY A 563 -3.02 -20.03 17.13
C GLY A 563 -2.50 -19.88 15.70
N SER A 564 -3.07 -20.59 14.74
CA SER A 564 -2.74 -20.48 13.31
C SER A 564 -3.08 -19.12 12.72
N GLU A 565 -4.24 -18.57 13.08
CA GLU A 565 -4.69 -17.24 12.66
C GLU A 565 -3.73 -16.16 13.16
N ILE A 566 -3.37 -16.17 14.45
CA ILE A 566 -2.45 -15.19 15.06
C ILE A 566 -1.03 -15.32 14.48
N ALA A 567 -0.57 -16.54 14.19
CA ALA A 567 0.76 -16.80 13.68
C ALA A 567 0.90 -16.59 12.16
N PHE A 568 -0.18 -16.27 11.45
CA PHE A 568 -0.19 -16.06 10.01
C PHE A 568 0.75 -14.91 9.61
N THR A 569 1.40 -15.04 8.44
CA THR A 569 2.30 -14.04 7.88
C THR A 569 2.20 -14.06 6.36
N THR A 570 2.28 -12.89 5.73
CA THR A 570 2.39 -12.73 4.26
C THR A 570 3.83 -12.94 3.78
N ASN A 571 4.79 -13.00 4.72
CA ASN A 571 6.23 -13.02 4.51
C ASN A 571 6.81 -11.75 3.86
N VAL A 572 6.01 -10.68 3.72
CA VAL A 572 6.42 -9.31 3.41
C VAL A 572 5.80 -8.38 4.46
N GLU A 573 6.51 -8.18 5.56
CA GLU A 573 5.94 -7.60 6.79
C GLU A 573 6.42 -6.17 7.09
N LYS A 574 7.17 -5.58 6.14
CA LYS A 574 7.69 -4.21 6.21
C LYS A 574 8.17 -3.75 4.84
N ASN A 575 8.24 -2.42 4.71
CA ASN A 575 8.85 -1.73 3.58
C ASN A 575 10.34 -2.11 3.38
N ASP A 576 10.83 -1.99 2.14
CA ASP A 576 12.19 -2.36 1.74
C ASP A 576 13.27 -1.36 2.21
N THR A 577 12.85 -0.20 2.72
CA THR A 577 13.69 0.81 3.34
C THR A 577 13.11 1.31 4.67
N LEU A 578 13.84 2.20 5.34
CA LEU A 578 13.42 2.79 6.61
C LEU A 578 12.68 4.10 6.36
N PHE A 579 11.57 4.29 7.05
CA PHE A 579 10.88 5.57 7.12
C PHE A 579 11.73 6.64 7.82
N LYS A 580 11.51 7.90 7.46
CA LYS A 580 12.14 9.06 8.11
C LYS A 580 11.54 9.26 9.50
N THR A 581 12.34 9.82 10.40
CA THR A 581 11.92 10.11 11.78
C THR A 581 11.16 11.42 11.93
N ALA A 582 10.94 12.16 10.86
CA ALA A 582 10.24 13.44 10.85
C ALA A 582 9.47 13.63 9.54
N PHE A 583 8.47 14.52 9.56
CA PHE A 583 7.65 14.89 8.41
C PHE A 583 8.52 15.15 7.15
N PRO A 584 8.19 14.57 5.98
CA PRO A 584 6.94 13.86 5.64
C PRO A 584 6.87 12.37 6.04
N TYR A 585 7.83 11.86 6.84
CA TYR A 585 7.95 10.46 7.29
C TYR A 585 8.25 9.43 6.19
N GLU A 586 7.80 9.63 4.96
CA GLU A 586 8.13 8.78 3.83
C GLU A 586 9.61 8.92 3.41
N GLN A 587 10.21 7.81 2.97
CA GLN A 587 11.61 7.81 2.54
C GLN A 587 11.77 8.55 1.20
N SER A 588 12.97 9.11 1.00
CA SER A 588 13.31 9.75 -0.25
C SER A 588 13.27 8.78 -1.42
N PRO A 589 12.80 9.23 -2.59
CA PRO A 589 12.64 8.39 -3.76
C PRO A 589 13.98 7.81 -4.18
N TRP A 590 13.93 6.58 -4.65
CA TRP A 590 15.05 5.89 -5.26
C TRP A 590 15.59 6.69 -6.44
N SER A 591 16.90 6.64 -6.61
CA SER A 591 17.56 7.31 -7.73
C SER A 591 17.57 6.42 -8.96
N GLY A 592 17.28 6.96 -10.15
CA GLY A 592 17.38 6.24 -11.42
C GLY A 592 18.76 5.64 -11.74
N THR A 593 19.81 6.03 -11.00
CA THR A 593 21.16 5.46 -11.12
C THR A 593 21.50 4.42 -10.05
N LYS A 594 20.66 4.26 -9.01
CA LYS A 594 20.87 3.36 -7.88
C LYS A 594 19.91 2.17 -7.87
N VAL A 595 18.92 2.13 -8.77
CA VAL A 595 17.98 1.01 -8.87
C VAL A 595 18.70 -0.24 -9.34
N GLN A 596 18.24 -1.37 -8.82
CA GLN A 596 18.67 -2.69 -9.19
C GLN A 596 18.72 -2.84 -10.72
N ALA A 597 19.72 -3.55 -11.22
CA ALA A 597 19.53 -4.36 -12.39
C ALA A 597 18.44 -5.38 -12.01
N THR A 598 17.17 -4.99 -12.07
CA THR A 598 16.12 -5.98 -12.24
C THR A 598 16.59 -6.71 -13.48
N VAL A 599 17.07 -7.94 -13.26
CA VAL A 599 16.94 -8.98 -14.25
C VAL A 599 15.45 -8.93 -14.56
N THR A 600 15.08 -8.11 -15.54
CA THR A 600 13.97 -8.46 -16.42
C THR A 600 14.20 -9.93 -16.59
N SER A 601 13.25 -10.74 -16.18
CA SER A 601 13.32 -12.14 -16.49
C SER A 601 13.27 -12.23 -18.02
N GLN A 602 14.39 -11.97 -18.70
CA GLN A 602 14.86 -12.85 -19.72
C GLN A 602 14.79 -14.19 -19.03
N ARG A 603 13.69 -14.89 -19.31
CA ARG A 603 13.59 -16.32 -19.11
C ARG A 603 14.98 -16.82 -19.49
N THR A 604 15.68 -17.43 -18.54
CA THR A 604 16.62 -18.47 -18.90
C THR A 604 15.85 -19.34 -19.87
N ALA A 605 16.18 -19.25 -21.16
CA ALA A 605 15.77 -20.26 -22.09
C ALA A 605 16.29 -21.56 -21.49
N SER A 606 15.40 -22.37 -20.93
CA SER A 606 15.67 -23.73 -20.45
C SER A 606 16.05 -24.59 -21.66
N GLY A 607 17.25 -24.34 -22.20
CA GLY A 607 17.73 -24.91 -23.45
C GLY A 607 19.24 -24.75 -23.69
N LEU A 608 19.94 -23.83 -23.01
CA LEU A 608 21.40 -23.84 -22.91
C LEU A 608 21.80 -23.67 -21.45
N ASN A 609 22.62 -24.58 -20.92
CA ASN A 609 23.17 -24.62 -19.56
C ASN A 609 23.99 -23.38 -19.15
N LEU A 610 23.39 -22.19 -19.15
CA LEU A 610 23.96 -20.97 -18.60
C LEU A 610 23.33 -20.76 -17.23
N GLN A 611 23.98 -21.30 -16.20
CA GLN A 611 23.69 -20.94 -14.82
C GLN A 611 23.84 -19.41 -14.65
N PRO A 612 23.00 -18.75 -13.82
CA PRO A 612 23.21 -17.35 -13.47
C PRO A 612 24.63 -17.18 -12.91
N ALA A 613 25.37 -16.21 -13.44
CA ALA A 613 26.74 -15.94 -13.00
C ALA A 613 26.74 -15.66 -11.48
N PRO A 614 27.48 -16.42 -10.66
CA PRO A 614 27.51 -16.27 -9.19
C PRO A 614 27.89 -14.86 -8.73
N VAL A 615 28.67 -14.15 -9.55
CA VAL A 615 29.09 -12.76 -9.32
C VAL A 615 29.08 -12.00 -10.64
N ARG A 616 28.59 -10.76 -10.60
CA ARG A 616 28.76 -9.76 -11.67
C ARG A 616 29.53 -8.57 -11.10
N VAL A 617 30.76 -8.38 -11.57
CA VAL A 617 31.57 -7.19 -11.27
C VAL A 617 31.28 -6.13 -12.33
N ALA A 618 30.69 -5.03 -11.90
CA ALA A 618 30.47 -3.86 -12.72
C ALA A 618 31.65 -2.89 -12.53
N GLN A 619 32.73 -3.14 -13.26
CA GLN A 619 33.87 -2.24 -13.40
C GLN A 619 34.60 -1.88 -12.08
N ASN A 620 35.71 -1.17 -12.23
CA ASN A 620 36.42 -0.53 -11.13
C ASN A 620 36.49 0.97 -11.40
N TYR A 621 36.34 1.81 -10.36
CA TYR A 621 36.43 3.26 -10.46
C TYR A 621 37.29 3.86 -9.34
N PRO A 622 38.21 4.80 -9.64
CA PRO A 622 38.59 5.25 -10.99
C PRO A 622 39.32 4.16 -11.79
N ASN A 623 39.24 4.22 -13.13
CA ASN A 623 40.05 3.43 -14.05
C ASN A 623 40.21 4.22 -15.38
N PRO A 624 41.40 4.75 -15.72
CA PRO A 624 42.67 4.56 -15.03
C PRO A 624 42.72 5.11 -13.58
N PHE A 625 43.63 4.61 -12.74
CA PHE A 625 43.80 5.02 -11.35
C PHE A 625 45.27 5.26 -10.99
N THR A 626 45.51 6.07 -9.93
CA THR A 626 46.85 6.47 -9.47
C THR A 626 47.27 5.85 -8.14
N ASP A 627 46.40 5.87 -7.13
CA ASP A 627 46.73 5.36 -5.79
C ASP A 627 45.77 4.24 -5.36
N GLN A 628 44.49 4.36 -5.69
CA GLN A 628 43.47 3.37 -5.35
C GLN A 628 42.36 3.29 -6.40
N THR A 629 41.72 2.13 -6.48
CA THR A 629 40.51 1.89 -7.28
C THR A 629 39.51 1.08 -6.48
N THR A 630 38.21 1.32 -6.67
CA THR A 630 37.14 0.59 -6.01
C THR A 630 36.47 -0.34 -7.00
N PHE A 631 36.45 -1.64 -6.67
CA PHE A 631 35.73 -2.67 -7.41
C PHE A 631 34.28 -2.71 -6.92
N HIS A 632 33.35 -2.53 -7.84
CA HIS A 632 31.92 -2.67 -7.57
C HIS A 632 31.45 -4.04 -8.09
N TYR A 633 30.94 -4.90 -7.21
CA TYR A 633 30.49 -6.24 -7.58
C TYR A 633 29.22 -6.67 -6.87
N GLU A 634 28.41 -7.45 -7.56
CA GLU A 634 27.15 -8.00 -7.08
C GLU A 634 27.26 -9.52 -6.99
N VAL A 635 26.85 -10.05 -5.84
CA VAL A 635 26.86 -11.48 -5.54
C VAL A 635 25.42 -11.98 -5.65
N GLY A 636 25.17 -12.92 -6.57
CA GLY A 636 23.83 -13.47 -6.80
C GLY A 636 23.49 -14.64 -5.86
N VAL A 637 24.49 -15.38 -5.41
CA VAL A 637 24.33 -16.55 -4.52
C VAL A 637 25.40 -16.49 -3.42
N LYS A 638 25.04 -16.85 -2.19
CA LYS A 638 25.98 -16.91 -1.07
C LYS A 638 27.17 -17.81 -1.42
N GLY A 639 28.39 -17.31 -1.29
CA GLY A 639 29.60 -18.09 -1.60
C GLY A 639 30.91 -17.38 -1.26
N PRO A 640 32.03 -18.13 -1.21
CA PRO A 640 33.36 -17.56 -1.00
C PRO A 640 33.89 -16.95 -2.31
N LEU A 641 34.48 -15.76 -2.20
CA LEU A 641 35.08 -15.04 -3.32
C LEU A 641 36.56 -14.73 -3.08
N THR A 642 37.33 -14.90 -4.14
CA THR A 642 38.74 -14.53 -4.23
C THR A 642 38.91 -13.50 -5.35
N LEU A 643 39.64 -12.43 -5.09
CA LEU A 643 40.00 -11.39 -6.05
C LEU A 643 41.52 -11.31 -6.16
N THR A 644 42.04 -11.58 -7.34
CA THR A 644 43.47 -11.55 -7.66
C THR A 644 43.77 -10.50 -8.72
N ILE A 645 44.96 -9.92 -8.67
CA ILE A 645 45.48 -8.99 -9.67
C ILE A 645 46.68 -9.67 -10.34
N SER A 646 46.69 -9.73 -11.66
CA SER A 646 47.79 -10.28 -12.46
C SER A 646 48.23 -9.27 -13.51
N ASP A 647 49.48 -9.37 -13.97
CA ASP A 647 49.94 -8.61 -15.14
C ASP A 647 49.48 -9.27 -16.46
N MET A 648 49.76 -8.63 -17.59
CA MET A 648 49.34 -9.13 -18.92
C MET A 648 50.00 -10.46 -19.34
N THR A 649 51.06 -10.90 -18.64
CA THR A 649 51.67 -12.22 -18.85
C THR A 649 51.00 -13.32 -18.03
N GLY A 650 50.02 -12.95 -17.20
CA GLY A 650 49.33 -13.87 -16.28
C GLY A 650 50.08 -14.06 -14.95
N ARG A 651 51.20 -13.37 -14.73
CA ARG A 651 51.92 -13.43 -13.45
C ARG A 651 51.10 -12.74 -12.37
N LEU A 652 50.82 -13.48 -11.30
CA LEU A 652 50.08 -12.98 -10.14
C LEU A 652 50.88 -11.87 -9.45
N ILE A 653 50.26 -10.69 -9.31
CA ILE A 653 50.81 -9.53 -8.63
C ILE A 653 50.32 -9.44 -7.19
N ALA A 654 49.02 -9.65 -6.96
CA ALA A 654 48.42 -9.57 -5.63
C ALA A 654 47.18 -10.46 -5.49
N THR A 655 46.92 -10.94 -4.28
CA THR A 655 45.61 -11.46 -3.87
C THR A 655 45.00 -10.45 -2.91
N VAL A 656 44.06 -9.66 -3.41
CA VAL A 656 43.49 -8.52 -2.66
C VAL A 656 42.28 -8.93 -1.82
N MET A 657 41.66 -10.07 -2.15
CA MET A 657 40.64 -10.74 -1.36
C MET A 657 40.80 -12.25 -1.52
N LYS A 658 40.72 -13.02 -0.44
CA LYS A 658 40.87 -14.48 -0.48
C LYS A 658 39.74 -15.17 0.28
N ASP A 659 39.00 -16.02 -0.42
CA ASP A 659 37.95 -16.91 0.08
C ASP A 659 36.97 -16.25 1.05
N LYS A 660 36.65 -14.97 0.81
CA LYS A 660 35.79 -14.20 1.69
C LYS A 660 34.34 -14.53 1.41
N MET A 661 33.61 -14.97 2.44
CA MET A 661 32.18 -15.30 2.32
C MET A 661 31.34 -14.05 2.11
N HIS A 662 30.52 -14.06 1.06
CA HIS A 662 29.55 -13.00 0.75
C HIS A 662 28.13 -13.56 0.77
N LYS A 663 27.18 -12.77 1.28
CA LYS A 663 25.74 -13.01 1.11
C LYS A 663 25.28 -12.38 -0.22
N PRO A 664 24.11 -12.73 -0.78
CA PRO A 664 23.58 -12.03 -1.93
C PRO A 664 23.47 -10.52 -1.65
N GLY A 665 23.91 -9.68 -2.60
CA GLY A 665 23.96 -8.22 -2.44
C GLY A 665 25.07 -7.54 -3.24
N ALA A 666 25.06 -6.21 -3.25
CA ALA A 666 26.10 -5.38 -3.86
C ALA A 666 27.18 -5.01 -2.85
N TYR A 667 28.43 -5.00 -3.28
CA TYR A 667 29.60 -4.76 -2.46
C TYR A 667 30.60 -3.86 -3.17
N ASP A 668 31.27 -3.04 -2.38
CA ASP A 668 32.41 -2.23 -2.79
C ASP A 668 33.68 -2.76 -2.13
N PHE A 669 34.73 -2.92 -2.92
CA PHE A 669 36.06 -3.25 -2.41
C PHE A 669 37.09 -2.26 -2.94
N THR A 670 37.59 -1.39 -2.07
CA THR A 670 38.66 -0.45 -2.40
C THR A 670 40.02 -1.13 -2.27
N TRP A 671 40.79 -1.10 -3.34
CA TRP A 671 42.17 -1.58 -3.39
C TRP A 671 43.13 -0.40 -3.55
N ARG A 672 44.13 -0.32 -2.66
CA ARG A 672 45.27 0.60 -2.75
C ARG A 672 46.47 -0.10 -3.41
N ALA A 673 47.02 0.50 -4.45
CA ALA A 673 48.06 -0.10 -5.27
C ALA A 673 49.43 0.56 -5.05
N ASP A 674 49.79 0.82 -3.80
CA ASP A 674 50.93 1.65 -3.38
C ASP A 674 52.31 1.21 -3.93
N LYS A 675 52.42 0.00 -4.48
CA LYS A 675 53.67 -0.60 -5.01
C LYS A 675 53.53 -1.13 -6.44
N LEU A 676 52.44 -0.80 -7.12
CA LEU A 676 52.20 -1.22 -8.50
C LEU A 676 52.88 -0.22 -9.44
N GLY A 677 53.56 -0.69 -10.48
CA GLY A 677 54.10 0.20 -11.51
C GLY A 677 53.03 0.64 -12.51
N ALA A 678 53.33 1.64 -13.33
CA ALA A 678 52.42 2.08 -14.38
C ALA A 678 52.25 0.96 -15.42
N GLY A 679 51.01 0.65 -15.79
CA GLY A 679 50.76 -0.46 -16.69
C GLY A 679 49.32 -0.94 -16.72
N VAL A 680 49.10 -1.97 -17.55
CA VAL A 680 47.81 -2.66 -17.65
C VAL A 680 47.88 -3.95 -16.85
N TYR A 681 46.87 -4.18 -16.03
CA TYR A 681 46.71 -5.37 -15.20
C TYR A 681 45.31 -5.96 -15.39
N VAL A 682 45.12 -7.18 -14.88
CA VAL A 682 43.84 -7.87 -14.90
C VAL A 682 43.46 -8.23 -13.47
N ALA A 683 42.32 -7.73 -13.00
CA ALA A 683 41.68 -8.23 -11.80
C ALA A 683 40.81 -9.43 -12.16
N THR A 684 40.97 -10.55 -11.49
CA THR A 684 40.18 -11.77 -11.68
C THR A 684 39.46 -12.13 -10.40
N VAL A 685 38.15 -12.33 -10.51
CA VAL A 685 37.27 -12.77 -9.43
C VAL A 685 36.99 -14.25 -9.63
N SER A 686 37.15 -15.05 -8.59
CA SER A 686 36.90 -16.49 -8.63
C SER A 686 36.18 -17.00 -7.39
N THR A 687 35.56 -18.18 -7.53
CA THR A 687 35.08 -18.99 -6.42
C THR A 687 35.70 -20.39 -6.52
N GLY A 688 36.51 -20.77 -5.53
CA GLY A 688 37.37 -21.94 -5.63
C GLY A 688 38.28 -21.88 -6.87
N LYS A 689 38.16 -22.88 -7.76
CA LYS A 689 38.94 -22.95 -9.01
C LYS A 689 38.24 -22.30 -10.22
N THR A 690 37.02 -21.80 -10.02
CA THR A 690 36.18 -21.26 -11.11
C THR A 690 36.36 -19.76 -11.21
N VAL A 691 36.88 -19.28 -12.34
CA VAL A 691 36.91 -17.84 -12.66
C VAL A 691 35.51 -17.38 -13.01
N LEU A 692 35.04 -16.33 -12.31
CA LEU A 692 33.73 -15.73 -12.50
C LEU A 692 33.80 -14.56 -13.49
N GLN A 693 34.82 -13.71 -13.36
CA GLN A 693 35.02 -12.56 -14.24
C GLN A 693 36.46 -12.05 -14.18
N SER A 694 36.89 -11.40 -15.26
CA SER A 694 38.12 -10.60 -15.30
C SER A 694 37.83 -9.15 -15.74
N VAL A 695 38.52 -8.19 -15.12
CA VAL A 695 38.38 -6.75 -15.38
C VAL A 695 39.76 -6.15 -15.68
N LYS A 696 39.85 -5.35 -16.75
CA LYS A 696 41.08 -4.63 -17.10
C LYS A 696 41.30 -3.46 -16.14
N LEU A 697 42.50 -3.37 -15.59
CA LEU A 697 42.97 -2.26 -14.76
C LEU A 697 44.03 -1.47 -15.51
N VAL A 698 43.99 -0.15 -15.43
CA VAL A 698 45.02 0.75 -15.96
C VAL A 698 45.57 1.59 -14.82
N HIS A 699 46.80 1.31 -14.40
CA HIS A 699 47.51 2.04 -13.35
C HIS A 699 48.44 3.08 -13.98
N GLN A 700 48.44 4.31 -13.47
CA GLN A 700 49.15 5.43 -14.10
C GLN A 700 50.46 5.83 -13.42
N ARG A 701 50.81 5.26 -12.27
CA ARG A 701 51.95 5.67 -11.45
C ARG A 701 53.07 4.64 -11.42
#